data_AF-A0A962LLW6-F1
#
_entry.id   AF-A0A962LLW6-F1
#
_cell.length_a   1.000
_cell.length_b   1.000
_cell.length_c   1.000
_cell.angle_alpha   90.00
_cell.angle_beta   90.00
_cell.angle_gamma   90.00
#
_symmetry.space_group_name_H-M   'P 1'
#
loop_
_entity.id
_entity.type
_entity.pdbx_description
1 polymer ?
#
loop_
_entity_poly.entity_id
_entity_poly.type
_entity_poly.pdbx_seq_one_letter_code
_entity_poly.pdbx_strand_id
1 'polypeptide(L)'
;MLFLVYSPFSGSNIRDNLGLADYSYYFVMERFLPLLREFGEVEILEQPPCDEDVALRQQSGPCIYLSFTPPGKVAAITRCPAIPVFAWEYSTIPDEEFTCPQDNWARVLRESGRAITHSRYALDVVKAQLGEGYPIESIPAPIWDSYQGIREQRTSSPPRGLAGLNLDCTIIDSNDYQISNTSIRPRQDSAAANKRILSEQWGGEPLVYDFTGAEADLTLIGFNEAEPWGVWSRSGYPWVLFDCAIEGEIELSITVRGYMHNIGKRLRVEVGSVGADLLLSEKLQTHVFRMTIEHPTNVLSFDGLVERAVGAPDPRDIGMGLSRIEIRRPVAPAQETDSLDIDLSQDEVVSEGLYDREVLGRWTFAPAVSIQLPTPLAGDFTLTVEVFHIQHNHGCEVDICLGEQRQTVTLEDGRNFYELEFSGVTTTDYVSFNGLGFGPSGNEHDPRVLGLGLKGISLQRREPDGRERSAMAGLKSLDVWSAAGNFFKRLRSPRNILYTAIFNPKDGRKNWEDIITGFVYAFRDDPGATLLIKITYHDLGELYEDIFTYLIELHPFKCRLIFIHGYLSGEQYEQLLLHSHFIVNASRGEGQCLPLMEFMSSGVPAVAPDNTAMGEYINESNAFIVKSSPDITFWPHDPRQVLRTMWQRIDWGSLVTAYSESATVYRSKRGKYRAMSNAAVESQQRYCSMENARTRFRAVLDGLEQEGGH
;
A
#
# COMPACT_ATOMS: atom_id res chain seq x y z
N MET A 1 -17.55 -10.10 44.47
CA MET A 1 -17.73 -10.82 43.19
C MET A 1 -16.49 -10.56 42.36
N LEU A 2 -15.90 -11.61 41.79
CA LEU A 2 -14.68 -11.54 40.99
C LEU A 2 -15.03 -11.84 39.53
N PHE A 3 -14.69 -10.92 38.63
CA PHE A 3 -14.83 -11.10 37.18
C PHE A 3 -13.50 -11.57 36.61
N LEU A 4 -13.49 -12.77 36.05
CA LEU A 4 -12.38 -13.30 35.27
C LEU A 4 -12.62 -12.92 33.82
N VAL A 5 -11.71 -12.18 33.21
CA VAL A 5 -11.93 -11.59 31.89
C VAL A 5 -10.82 -12.04 30.94
N TYR A 6 -11.19 -12.56 29.78
CA TYR A 6 -10.24 -13.04 28.79
C TYR A 6 -10.56 -12.52 27.38
N SER A 7 -9.52 -12.13 26.64
CA SER A 7 -9.52 -11.95 25.20
C SER A 7 -8.26 -12.59 24.60
N PRO A 8 -8.24 -13.02 23.32
CA PRO A 8 -7.10 -13.70 22.73
C PRO A 8 -5.84 -12.84 22.59
N PHE A 9 -6.02 -11.52 22.53
CA PHE A 9 -4.95 -10.54 22.41
C PHE A 9 -4.87 -9.67 23.67
N SER A 10 -3.73 -9.03 23.86
CA SER A 10 -3.39 -8.19 25.00
C SER A 10 -2.66 -6.92 24.57
N GLY A 11 -2.49 -5.96 25.47
CA GLY A 11 -1.78 -4.71 25.17
C GLY A 11 -0.33 -4.91 24.72
N SER A 12 0.31 -6.04 25.06
CA SER A 12 1.69 -6.35 24.66
C SER A 12 1.82 -6.89 23.25
N ASN A 13 0.76 -7.45 22.65
CA ASN A 13 0.81 -8.05 21.31
C ASN A 13 -0.17 -7.42 20.31
N ILE A 14 -1.13 -6.60 20.74
CA ILE A 14 -2.17 -6.05 19.86
C ILE A 14 -1.59 -5.22 18.70
N ARG A 15 -0.46 -4.52 18.92
CA ARG A 15 0.19 -3.68 17.91
C ARG A 15 0.54 -4.46 16.64
N ASP A 16 1.08 -5.66 16.80
CA ASP A 16 1.57 -6.49 15.70
C ASP A 16 0.47 -7.40 15.13
N ASN A 17 -0.69 -7.46 15.79
CA ASN A 17 -1.80 -8.35 15.45
C ASN A 17 -3.08 -7.59 15.00
N LEU A 18 -2.98 -6.28 14.74
CA LEU A 18 -4.08 -5.48 14.22
C LEU A 18 -4.60 -6.04 12.89
N GLY A 19 -5.90 -6.32 12.85
CA GLY A 19 -6.57 -6.82 11.64
C GLY A 19 -6.66 -8.35 11.52
N LEU A 20 -6.02 -9.12 12.41
CA LEU A 20 -6.20 -10.58 12.49
C LEU A 20 -7.59 -10.95 13.02
N ALA A 21 -8.04 -12.19 12.82
CA ALA A 21 -9.29 -12.66 13.42
C ALA A 21 -9.30 -12.41 14.94
N ASP A 22 -10.45 -11.98 15.48
CA ASP A 22 -10.70 -11.75 16.91
C ASP A 22 -9.94 -10.59 17.60
N TYR A 23 -9.09 -9.84 16.90
CA TYR A 23 -8.33 -8.71 17.50
C TYR A 23 -9.24 -7.65 18.15
N SER A 24 -10.42 -7.42 17.58
CA SER A 24 -11.38 -6.42 18.06
C SER A 24 -11.89 -6.72 19.47
N TYR A 25 -11.86 -7.97 19.91
CA TYR A 25 -12.32 -8.36 21.25
C TYR A 25 -11.48 -7.73 22.35
N TYR A 26 -10.17 -7.52 22.12
CA TYR A 26 -9.32 -6.80 23.07
C TYR A 26 -9.83 -5.38 23.32
N PHE A 27 -10.08 -4.63 22.24
CA PHE A 27 -10.60 -3.26 22.34
C PHE A 27 -11.97 -3.22 23.02
N VAL A 28 -12.86 -4.16 22.69
CA VAL A 28 -14.18 -4.24 23.34
C VAL A 28 -14.01 -4.55 24.83
N MET A 29 -13.19 -5.53 25.19
CA MET A 29 -12.88 -5.88 26.59
C MET A 29 -12.39 -4.66 27.36
N GLU A 30 -11.43 -3.90 26.82
CA GLU A 30 -10.91 -2.69 27.46
C GLU A 30 -12.01 -1.66 27.77
N ARG A 31 -13.00 -1.50 26.88
CA ARG A 31 -14.14 -0.59 27.12
C ARG A 31 -15.09 -1.11 28.19
N PHE A 32 -15.19 -2.42 28.40
CA PHE A 32 -16.00 -3.02 29.46
C PHE A 32 -15.33 -2.98 30.83
N LEU A 33 -13.99 -2.93 30.93
CA LEU A 33 -13.30 -2.99 32.22
C LEU A 33 -13.77 -1.93 33.24
N PRO A 34 -13.99 -0.64 32.88
CA PRO A 34 -14.52 0.35 33.82
C PRO A 34 -15.90 -0.03 34.34
N LEU A 35 -16.78 -0.54 33.47
CA LEU A 35 -18.11 -1.01 33.84
C LEU A 35 -18.03 -2.17 34.83
N LEU A 36 -17.23 -3.19 34.54
CA LEU A 36 -17.10 -4.37 35.40
C LEU A 36 -16.59 -4.03 36.81
N ARG A 37 -15.64 -3.08 36.90
CA ARG A 37 -15.11 -2.58 38.17
C ARG A 37 -16.13 -1.88 39.05
N GLU A 38 -17.25 -1.42 38.51
CA GLU A 38 -18.36 -0.86 39.32
C GLU A 38 -19.14 -1.95 40.07
N PHE A 39 -19.09 -3.20 39.59
CA PHE A 39 -19.85 -4.33 40.15
C PHE A 39 -18.98 -5.34 40.92
N GLY A 40 -17.65 -5.26 40.83
CA GLY A 40 -16.76 -6.21 41.49
C GLY A 40 -15.28 -6.05 41.13
N GLU A 41 -14.45 -6.94 41.66
CA GLU A 41 -13.03 -7.00 41.31
C GLU A 41 -12.87 -7.64 39.92
N VAL A 42 -11.87 -7.20 39.15
CA VAL A 42 -11.63 -7.67 37.78
C VAL A 42 -10.20 -8.20 37.67
N GLU A 43 -10.08 -9.45 37.23
CA GLU A 43 -8.81 -10.09 36.88
C GLU A 43 -8.78 -10.38 35.37
N ILE A 44 -7.78 -9.83 34.68
CA ILE A 44 -7.56 -10.08 33.25
C ILE A 44 -6.64 -11.29 33.12
N LEU A 45 -7.11 -12.31 32.42
CA LEU A 45 -6.38 -13.56 32.23
C LEU A 45 -5.56 -13.53 30.93
N GLU A 46 -4.36 -14.07 30.96
CA GLU A 46 -3.51 -14.23 29.76
C GLU A 46 -3.94 -15.42 28.89
N GLN A 47 -4.63 -16.40 29.48
CA GLN A 47 -5.12 -17.60 28.81
C GLN A 47 -6.54 -17.92 29.28
N PRO A 48 -7.35 -18.65 28.48
CA PRO A 48 -8.65 -19.11 28.93
C PRO A 48 -8.48 -19.97 30.20
N PRO A 49 -9.29 -19.76 31.26
CA PRO A 49 -9.14 -20.50 32.51
C PRO A 49 -9.58 -21.96 32.33
N CYS A 50 -9.12 -22.83 33.23
CA CYS A 50 -9.73 -24.14 33.48
C CYS A 50 -10.46 -24.17 34.84
N ASP A 51 -11.19 -25.26 35.13
CA ASP A 51 -11.93 -25.38 36.39
C ASP A 51 -11.00 -25.34 37.63
N GLU A 52 -9.74 -25.75 37.52
CA GLU A 52 -8.76 -25.65 38.61
C GLU A 52 -8.37 -24.19 38.89
N ASP A 53 -8.20 -23.38 37.84
CA ASP A 53 -7.93 -21.95 37.95
C ASP A 53 -9.07 -21.19 38.64
N VAL A 54 -10.30 -21.55 38.26
CA VAL A 54 -11.53 -20.99 38.85
C VAL A 54 -11.66 -21.43 40.30
N ALA A 55 -11.38 -22.70 40.62
CA ALA A 55 -11.44 -23.24 41.98
C ALA A 55 -10.53 -22.47 42.95
N LEU A 56 -9.33 -22.11 42.50
CA LEU A 56 -8.37 -21.35 43.29
C LEU A 56 -8.92 -19.95 43.62
N ARG A 57 -9.50 -19.28 42.61
CA ARG A 57 -10.01 -17.91 42.73
C ARG A 57 -11.32 -17.83 43.51
N GLN A 58 -12.15 -18.87 43.44
CA GLN A 58 -13.37 -19.00 44.21
C GLN A 58 -13.17 -18.98 45.73
N GLN A 59 -11.94 -19.25 46.21
CA GLN A 59 -11.61 -19.13 47.63
C GLN A 59 -11.77 -17.69 48.15
N SER A 60 -11.67 -16.69 47.27
CA SER A 60 -11.78 -15.27 47.62
C SER A 60 -13.19 -14.71 47.39
N GLY A 61 -14.12 -15.49 46.81
CA GLY A 61 -15.51 -15.08 46.58
C GLY A 61 -16.11 -15.66 45.28
N PRO A 62 -17.40 -15.38 45.00
CA PRO A 62 -18.06 -15.86 43.79
C PRO A 62 -17.39 -15.29 42.54
N CYS A 63 -17.15 -16.15 41.56
CA CYS A 63 -16.50 -15.82 40.29
C CYS A 63 -17.53 -15.81 39.15
N ILE A 64 -17.31 -14.94 38.17
CA ILE A 64 -17.98 -14.95 36.86
C ILE A 64 -16.89 -14.87 35.80
N TYR A 65 -16.90 -15.77 34.82
CA TYR A 65 -16.00 -15.74 33.69
C TYR A 65 -16.68 -15.04 32.50
N LEU A 66 -16.11 -13.93 32.04
CA LEU A 66 -16.52 -13.20 30.85
C LEU A 66 -15.51 -13.46 29.73
N SER A 67 -15.94 -14.16 28.70
CA SER A 67 -15.10 -14.50 27.55
C SER A 67 -15.38 -13.54 26.40
N PHE A 68 -14.45 -12.60 26.15
CA PHE A 68 -14.50 -11.73 24.97
C PHE A 68 -13.90 -12.51 23.79
N THR A 69 -14.67 -13.46 23.29
CA THR A 69 -14.33 -14.34 22.16
C THR A 69 -15.59 -14.77 21.41
N PRO A 70 -15.47 -15.27 20.17
CA PRO A 70 -16.60 -15.98 19.53
C PRO A 70 -17.05 -17.18 20.37
N PRO A 71 -18.34 -17.56 20.37
CA PRO A 71 -18.87 -18.66 21.19
C PRO A 71 -18.04 -19.95 21.13
N GLY A 72 -17.60 -20.38 19.93
CA GLY A 72 -16.78 -21.59 19.77
C GLY A 72 -15.41 -21.56 20.46
N LYS A 73 -14.95 -20.42 20.98
CA LYS A 73 -13.66 -20.27 21.68
C LYS A 73 -13.80 -20.09 23.19
N VAL A 74 -15.01 -20.13 23.74
CA VAL A 74 -15.25 -20.04 25.18
C VAL A 74 -14.68 -21.27 25.86
N ALA A 75 -13.94 -21.06 26.96
CA ALA A 75 -13.43 -22.17 27.78
C ALA A 75 -14.59 -22.94 28.42
N ALA A 76 -14.52 -24.26 28.36
CA ALA A 76 -15.48 -25.16 29.00
C ALA A 76 -15.26 -25.19 30.52
N ILE A 77 -15.88 -24.23 31.22
CA ILE A 77 -15.84 -24.08 32.67
C ILE A 77 -17.18 -24.50 33.26
N THR A 78 -17.15 -25.32 34.31
CA THR A 78 -18.36 -25.79 35.00
C THR A 78 -18.50 -25.21 36.41
N ARG A 79 -17.42 -24.68 36.99
CA ARG A 79 -17.42 -24.20 38.37
C ARG A 79 -18.03 -22.82 38.58
N CYS A 80 -18.13 -22.01 37.53
CA CYS A 80 -18.74 -20.68 37.61
C CYS A 80 -19.44 -20.33 36.29
N PRO A 81 -20.35 -19.33 36.27
CA PRO A 81 -20.97 -18.87 35.04
C PRO A 81 -19.90 -18.43 34.02
N ALA A 82 -19.89 -19.07 32.86
CA ALA A 82 -19.04 -18.73 31.72
C ALA A 82 -19.88 -18.05 30.65
N ILE A 83 -19.73 -16.73 30.51
CA ILE A 83 -20.58 -15.89 29.67
C ILE A 83 -19.77 -15.43 28.45
N PRO A 84 -20.08 -15.93 27.23
CA PRO A 84 -19.57 -15.34 26.00
C PRO A 84 -20.04 -13.89 25.86
N VAL A 85 -19.12 -13.01 25.50
CA VAL A 85 -19.36 -11.63 25.09
C VAL A 85 -18.93 -11.49 23.64
N PHE A 86 -19.90 -11.51 22.70
CA PHE A 86 -19.61 -11.71 21.27
C PHE A 86 -20.35 -10.76 20.31
N ALA A 87 -19.74 -10.49 19.16
CA ALA A 87 -20.34 -9.75 18.05
C ALA A 87 -20.97 -10.70 17.02
N TRP A 88 -22.10 -10.31 16.42
CA TRP A 88 -22.69 -11.05 15.29
C TRP A 88 -23.48 -10.15 14.34
N GLU A 89 -23.34 -10.37 13.04
CA GLU A 89 -23.96 -9.56 11.98
C GLU A 89 -24.68 -10.36 10.89
N TYR A 90 -24.64 -11.69 10.94
CA TYR A 90 -25.27 -12.53 9.94
C TYR A 90 -26.68 -12.95 10.38
N SER A 91 -27.55 -13.30 9.43
CA SER A 91 -28.95 -13.61 9.72
C SER A 91 -29.18 -14.91 10.49
N THR A 92 -28.16 -15.76 10.64
CA THR A 92 -28.17 -17.00 11.42
C THR A 92 -26.82 -17.20 12.07
N ILE A 93 -26.76 -17.70 13.30
CA ILE A 93 -25.54 -18.26 13.91
C ILE A 93 -25.30 -19.70 13.42
N PRO A 94 -24.04 -20.18 13.44
CA PRO A 94 -23.72 -21.59 13.16
C PRO A 94 -24.49 -22.56 14.05
N ASP A 95 -25.13 -23.55 13.43
CA ASP A 95 -25.94 -24.57 14.11
C ASP A 95 -25.58 -26.01 13.72
N GLU A 96 -24.47 -26.20 13.02
CA GLU A 96 -23.90 -27.51 12.66
C GLU A 96 -22.38 -27.56 12.89
N GLU A 97 -21.84 -28.77 12.94
CA GLU A 97 -20.40 -29.01 13.04
C GLU A 97 -19.79 -29.09 11.63
N PHE A 98 -18.62 -28.50 11.43
CA PHE A 98 -17.89 -28.63 10.16
C PHE A 98 -16.45 -29.11 10.31
N THR A 99 -15.68 -28.56 11.24
CA THR A 99 -14.31 -29.00 11.55
C THR A 99 -14.20 -29.58 12.96
N CYS A 100 -14.93 -29.01 13.91
CA CYS A 100 -14.93 -29.40 15.31
C CYS A 100 -16.31 -29.22 15.95
N PRO A 101 -16.56 -29.83 17.11
CA PRO A 101 -17.79 -29.62 17.87
C PRO A 101 -18.10 -28.12 18.14
N GLN A 102 -17.07 -27.33 18.44
CA GLN A 102 -17.22 -25.94 18.86
C GLN A 102 -17.74 -25.01 17.75
N ASP A 103 -17.72 -25.48 16.50
CA ASP A 103 -18.30 -24.78 15.35
C ASP A 103 -19.82 -24.61 15.48
N ASN A 104 -20.51 -25.52 16.17
CA ASN A 104 -21.94 -25.41 16.42
C ASN A 104 -22.20 -24.41 17.56
N TRP A 105 -22.21 -23.13 17.23
CA TRP A 105 -22.44 -22.05 18.19
C TRP A 105 -23.79 -22.17 18.88
N ALA A 106 -24.83 -22.66 18.20
CA ALA A 106 -26.12 -22.90 18.81
C ALA A 106 -26.07 -23.95 19.94
N ARG A 107 -25.19 -24.96 19.85
CA ARG A 107 -24.92 -25.86 20.97
C ARG A 107 -24.12 -25.17 22.06
N VAL A 108 -23.01 -24.51 21.70
CA VAL A 108 -22.11 -23.88 22.69
C VAL A 108 -22.86 -22.84 23.52
N LEU A 109 -23.70 -22.02 22.91
CA LEU A 109 -24.51 -21.04 23.63
C LEU A 109 -25.52 -21.68 24.58
N ARG A 110 -26.13 -22.82 24.22
CA ARG A 110 -27.00 -23.58 25.12
C ARG A 110 -26.22 -24.14 26.31
N GLU A 111 -24.99 -24.60 26.10
CA GLU A 111 -24.11 -25.11 27.15
C GLU A 111 -23.63 -24.00 28.10
N SER A 112 -23.33 -22.80 27.58
CA SER A 112 -23.03 -21.62 28.40
C SER A 112 -24.25 -21.12 29.20
N GLY A 113 -25.47 -21.46 28.76
CA GLY A 113 -26.74 -21.08 29.40
C GLY A 113 -27.12 -19.61 29.29
N ARG A 114 -26.17 -18.74 28.91
CA ARG A 114 -26.31 -17.28 28.89
C ARG A 114 -25.29 -16.65 27.95
N ALA A 115 -25.62 -15.48 27.41
CA ALA A 115 -24.65 -14.68 26.65
C ALA A 115 -24.85 -13.17 26.78
N ILE A 116 -23.81 -12.42 26.42
CA ILE A 116 -23.88 -11.00 26.10
C ILE A 116 -23.49 -10.83 24.64
N THR A 117 -24.27 -10.05 23.90
CA THR A 117 -23.90 -9.60 22.54
C THR A 117 -23.92 -8.08 22.45
N HIS A 118 -23.53 -7.50 21.33
CA HIS A 118 -23.37 -6.05 21.20
C HIS A 118 -24.54 -5.33 20.54
N SER A 119 -25.53 -6.07 20.02
CA SER A 119 -26.66 -5.48 19.30
C SER A 119 -27.94 -6.27 19.51
N ARG A 120 -29.07 -5.58 19.40
CA ARG A 120 -30.40 -6.21 19.34
C ARG A 120 -30.54 -7.10 18.12
N TYR A 121 -29.92 -6.72 16.99
CA TYR A 121 -29.89 -7.58 15.80
C TYR A 121 -29.32 -8.98 16.13
N ALA A 122 -28.13 -9.03 16.75
CA ALA A 122 -27.52 -10.31 17.14
C ALA A 122 -28.37 -11.05 18.18
N LEU A 123 -28.94 -10.33 19.14
CA LEU A 123 -29.84 -10.88 20.15
C LEU A 123 -31.05 -11.56 19.50
N ASP A 124 -31.70 -10.89 18.55
CA ASP A 124 -32.87 -11.40 17.84
C ASP A 124 -32.51 -12.63 16.98
N VAL A 125 -31.34 -12.64 16.33
CA VAL A 125 -30.82 -13.81 15.60
C VAL A 125 -30.62 -15.01 16.52
N VAL A 126 -30.01 -14.81 17.69
CA VAL A 126 -29.82 -15.88 18.67
C VAL A 126 -31.15 -16.40 19.17
N LYS A 127 -32.08 -15.52 19.55
CA LYS A 127 -33.41 -15.91 20.02
C LYS A 127 -34.22 -16.64 18.96
N ALA A 128 -34.09 -16.28 17.68
CA ALA A 128 -34.74 -17.00 16.59
C ALA A 128 -34.29 -18.47 16.49
N GLN A 129 -33.04 -18.80 16.86
CA GLN A 129 -32.50 -20.17 16.80
C GLN A 129 -32.54 -20.93 18.14
N LEU A 130 -32.41 -20.24 19.28
CA LEU A 130 -32.37 -20.86 20.62
C LEU A 130 -33.70 -20.75 21.37
N GLY A 131 -34.62 -19.90 20.90
CA GLY A 131 -35.92 -19.62 21.51
C GLY A 131 -35.91 -18.33 22.34
N GLU A 132 -37.08 -17.70 22.45
CA GLU A 132 -37.29 -16.42 23.17
C GLU A 132 -36.87 -16.42 24.64
N GLY A 133 -36.85 -17.61 25.26
CA GLY A 133 -36.48 -17.81 26.66
C GLY A 133 -34.98 -17.90 26.93
N TYR A 134 -34.12 -17.91 25.90
CA TYR A 134 -32.68 -17.95 26.10
C TYR A 134 -32.18 -16.63 26.75
N PRO A 135 -31.46 -16.69 27.89
CA PRO A 135 -30.92 -15.50 28.55
C PRO A 135 -29.79 -14.86 27.72
N ILE A 136 -30.10 -13.77 27.03
CA ILE A 136 -29.11 -12.98 26.29
C ILE A 136 -29.39 -11.49 26.42
N GLU A 137 -28.35 -10.71 26.67
CA GLU A 137 -28.44 -9.26 26.75
C GLU A 137 -27.60 -8.58 25.67
N SER A 138 -28.12 -7.49 25.12
CA SER A 138 -27.41 -6.64 24.16
C SER A 138 -26.73 -5.50 24.92
N ILE A 139 -25.41 -5.52 25.03
CA ILE A 139 -24.60 -4.49 25.67
C ILE A 139 -23.50 -4.07 24.69
N PRO A 140 -23.64 -2.92 24.01
CA PRO A 140 -22.55 -2.38 23.22
C PRO A 140 -21.41 -1.89 24.12
N ALA A 141 -20.21 -1.75 23.57
CA ALA A 141 -19.05 -1.19 24.27
C ALA A 141 -19.37 0.22 24.79
N PRO A 142 -19.26 0.48 26.10
CA PRO A 142 -19.61 1.78 26.67
C PRO A 142 -18.49 2.78 26.40
N ILE A 143 -18.65 3.59 25.35
CA ILE A 143 -17.61 4.51 24.88
C ILE A 143 -18.04 5.97 24.88
N TRP A 144 -19.34 6.26 24.92
CA TRP A 144 -19.85 7.61 24.70
C TRP A 144 -19.27 8.64 25.68
N ASP A 145 -19.15 8.26 26.96
CA ASP A 145 -18.64 9.13 28.04
C ASP A 145 -17.18 9.52 27.81
N SER A 146 -16.35 8.61 27.28
CA SER A 146 -14.93 8.86 27.00
C SER A 146 -14.69 9.96 25.97
N TYR A 147 -15.68 10.28 25.13
CA TYR A 147 -15.57 11.31 24.07
C TYR A 147 -16.08 12.69 24.49
N GLN A 148 -16.41 12.91 25.76
CA GLN A 148 -16.87 14.23 26.23
C GLN A 148 -15.90 15.36 25.90
N GLY A 149 -14.60 15.18 26.17
CA GLY A 149 -13.59 16.19 25.87
C GLY A 149 -13.50 16.52 24.37
N ILE A 150 -13.64 15.53 23.50
CA ILE A 150 -13.66 15.72 22.04
C ILE A 150 -14.91 16.49 21.59
N ARG A 151 -16.09 16.20 22.17
CA ARG A 151 -17.32 16.95 21.89
C ARG A 151 -17.20 18.42 22.28
N GLU A 152 -16.62 18.72 23.44
CA GLU A 152 -16.37 20.08 23.91
C GLU A 152 -15.42 20.83 22.96
N GLN A 153 -14.33 20.18 22.55
CA GLN A 153 -13.39 20.73 21.57
C GLN A 153 -14.06 21.02 20.23
N ARG A 154 -14.86 20.09 19.68
CA ARG A 154 -15.58 20.28 18.40
C ARG A 154 -16.65 21.35 18.45
N THR A 155 -17.26 21.55 19.62
CA THR A 155 -18.20 22.66 19.84
C THR A 155 -17.49 24.02 19.74
N SER A 156 -16.28 24.11 20.29
CA SER A 156 -15.46 25.33 20.25
C SER A 156 -14.77 25.57 18.89
N SER A 157 -14.39 24.50 18.19
CA SER A 157 -13.65 24.52 16.94
C SER A 157 -14.28 23.56 15.92
N PRO A 158 -14.90 24.06 14.84
CA PRO A 158 -15.45 23.18 13.81
C PRO A 158 -14.32 22.39 13.12
N PRO A 159 -14.65 21.22 12.53
CA PRO A 159 -13.68 20.40 11.82
C PRO A 159 -12.97 21.21 10.73
N ARG A 160 -11.66 21.02 10.63
CA ARG A 160 -10.78 21.77 9.71
C ARG A 160 -10.35 20.96 8.49
N GLY A 161 -10.85 19.73 8.35
CA GLY A 161 -10.35 18.76 7.38
C GLY A 161 -8.87 18.53 7.58
N LEU A 162 -8.12 18.46 6.51
CA LEU A 162 -6.67 18.25 6.57
C LEU A 162 -5.91 19.36 7.32
N ALA A 163 -6.43 20.59 7.38
CA ALA A 163 -5.72 21.74 7.95
C ALA A 163 -5.35 21.57 9.44
N GLY A 164 -4.08 21.26 9.70
CA GLY A 164 -3.49 21.08 11.04
C GLY A 164 -3.45 19.64 11.53
N LEU A 165 -3.91 18.67 10.72
CA LEU A 165 -3.83 17.26 11.05
C LEU A 165 -2.36 16.87 11.22
N ASN A 166 -1.98 16.11 12.25
CA ASN A 166 -0.61 15.65 12.39
C ASN A 166 -0.59 14.18 12.80
N LEU A 167 -0.11 13.34 11.89
CA LEU A 167 -0.06 11.89 12.06
C LEU A 167 1.37 11.42 11.82
N ASP A 168 1.84 10.55 12.71
CA ASP A 168 3.10 9.82 12.60
C ASP A 168 2.78 8.41 12.09
N CYS A 169 2.67 8.28 10.78
CA CYS A 169 2.22 7.07 10.11
C CYS A 169 2.68 7.07 8.64
N THR A 170 2.64 5.92 7.99
CA THR A 170 2.83 5.84 6.53
C THR A 170 1.63 6.47 5.84
N ILE A 171 1.89 7.27 4.80
CA ILE A 171 0.87 7.95 4.02
C ILE A 171 1.09 7.69 2.54
N ILE A 172 0.04 7.21 1.85
CA ILE A 172 -0.04 7.17 0.39
C ILE A 172 -1.07 8.22 -0.02
N ASP A 173 -0.64 9.27 -0.71
CA ASP A 173 -1.51 10.35 -1.15
C ASP A 173 -1.57 10.40 -2.67
N SER A 174 -2.77 10.27 -3.24
CA SER A 174 -2.98 10.36 -4.70
C SER A 174 -2.36 11.60 -5.36
N ASN A 175 -2.21 12.73 -4.64
CA ASN A 175 -1.57 13.93 -5.19
C ASN A 175 -0.04 13.84 -5.31
N ASP A 176 0.58 12.90 -4.60
CA ASP A 176 2.03 12.66 -4.66
C ASP A 176 2.39 11.78 -5.87
N TYR A 177 1.40 11.30 -6.62
CA TYR A 177 1.60 10.50 -7.82
C TYR A 177 1.14 11.22 -9.09
N GLN A 178 1.81 10.93 -10.19
CA GLN A 178 1.33 11.15 -11.55
C GLN A 178 0.69 9.84 -12.02
N ILE A 179 -0.60 9.90 -12.30
CA ILE A 179 -1.43 8.73 -12.62
C ILE A 179 -1.85 8.85 -14.08
N SER A 180 -1.81 7.74 -14.80
CA SER A 180 -2.38 7.57 -16.14
C SER A 180 -3.33 6.38 -16.12
N ASN A 181 -3.91 6.04 -17.27
CA ASN A 181 -4.81 4.88 -17.37
C ASN A 181 -4.05 3.54 -17.44
N THR A 182 -2.71 3.55 -17.53
CA THR A 182 -1.88 2.33 -17.60
C THR A 182 -0.72 2.33 -16.62
N SER A 183 -0.45 3.46 -15.94
CA SER A 183 0.71 3.61 -15.08
C SER A 183 0.48 4.61 -13.96
N ILE A 184 1.27 4.46 -12.90
CA ILE A 184 1.32 5.37 -11.77
C ILE A 184 2.76 5.54 -11.34
N ARG A 185 3.20 6.78 -11.12
CA ARG A 185 4.57 7.08 -10.69
C ARG A 185 4.61 8.17 -9.63
N PRO A 186 5.52 8.10 -8.65
CA PRO A 186 5.74 9.20 -7.73
C PRO A 186 6.10 10.50 -8.47
N ARG A 187 5.66 11.66 -7.98
CA ARG A 187 6.05 12.98 -8.52
C ARG A 187 7.40 13.39 -7.95
N GLN A 188 8.34 13.73 -8.84
CA GLN A 188 9.69 14.20 -8.48
C GLN A 188 9.68 15.46 -7.59
N ASP A 189 8.71 16.37 -7.78
CA ASP A 189 8.57 17.61 -6.97
C ASP A 189 7.87 17.39 -5.63
N SER A 190 7.27 16.22 -5.39
CA SER A 190 6.60 15.96 -4.14
C SER A 190 7.65 15.67 -3.07
N ALA A 191 7.97 16.70 -2.30
CA ALA A 191 8.69 16.54 -1.05
C ALA A 191 8.03 15.49 -0.14
N ALA A 192 6.78 15.08 -0.39
CA ALA A 192 6.06 14.04 0.35
C ALA A 192 6.37 12.59 -0.11
N ALA A 193 6.61 12.31 -1.41
CA ALA A 193 7.11 11.00 -1.84
C ALA A 193 8.50 10.68 -1.24
N ASN A 194 9.29 11.73 -0.98
CA ASN A 194 10.64 11.63 -0.40
C ASN A 194 10.73 11.94 1.12
N LYS A 195 9.65 12.32 1.83
CA LYS A 195 9.75 12.78 3.25
C LYS A 195 8.80 12.17 4.27
N ARG A 196 8.16 11.03 4.01
CA ARG A 196 7.55 10.26 5.11
C ARG A 196 7.92 8.81 4.99
N ILE A 197 9.16 8.59 5.40
CA ILE A 197 9.78 7.30 5.40
C ILE A 197 9.57 6.69 6.79
N LEU A 198 8.71 5.67 6.86
CA LEU A 198 8.77 4.63 7.90
C LEU A 198 9.77 3.51 7.53
N SER A 199 10.51 3.64 6.42
CA SER A 199 11.59 2.72 6.10
C SER A 199 12.88 3.12 6.84
N GLU A 200 13.60 2.16 7.42
CA GLU A 200 14.86 2.47 8.07
C GLU A 200 15.85 3.05 7.05
N GLN A 201 16.70 3.98 7.47
CA GLN A 201 17.75 4.47 6.58
C GLN A 201 18.73 3.32 6.31
N TRP A 202 19.07 3.12 5.04
CA TRP A 202 19.96 2.04 4.66
C TRP A 202 21.34 2.18 5.31
N GLY A 203 21.72 1.19 6.11
CA GLY A 203 22.98 1.17 6.86
C GLY A 203 24.24 1.01 6.00
N GLY A 204 24.10 0.73 4.71
CA GLY A 204 25.22 0.52 3.79
C GLY A 204 25.62 -0.94 3.55
N GLU A 205 24.98 -1.89 4.23
CA GLU A 205 25.16 -3.32 3.97
C GLU A 205 24.64 -3.70 2.58
N PRO A 206 25.24 -4.66 1.85
CA PRO A 206 24.77 -5.03 0.52
C PRO A 206 23.30 -5.49 0.55
N LEU A 207 22.47 -4.87 -0.30
CA LEU A 207 21.10 -5.28 -0.56
C LEU A 207 21.09 -6.12 -1.83
N VAL A 208 20.53 -7.32 -1.78
CA VAL A 208 20.39 -8.21 -2.93
C VAL A 208 18.95 -8.64 -3.03
N TYR A 209 18.33 -8.33 -4.17
CA TYR A 209 16.97 -8.70 -4.50
C TYR A 209 17.00 -9.63 -5.69
N ASP A 210 16.67 -10.89 -5.45
CA ASP A 210 16.61 -11.93 -6.47
C ASP A 210 15.14 -12.19 -6.84
N PHE A 211 14.82 -12.03 -8.11
CA PHE A 211 13.47 -12.24 -8.64
C PHE A 211 13.30 -13.64 -9.24
N THR A 212 14.30 -14.52 -9.09
CA THR A 212 14.24 -15.91 -9.55
C THR A 212 13.60 -16.79 -8.47
N GLY A 213 12.36 -17.22 -8.68
CA GLY A 213 11.63 -18.07 -7.72
C GLY A 213 10.29 -17.47 -7.27
N ALA A 214 9.68 -18.09 -6.26
CA ALA A 214 8.39 -17.65 -5.73
C ALA A 214 8.59 -16.47 -4.76
N GLU A 215 7.95 -15.35 -5.11
CA GLU A 215 7.84 -14.07 -4.38
C GLU A 215 9.18 -13.34 -4.14
N ALA A 216 9.31 -12.17 -4.75
CA ALA A 216 10.37 -11.24 -4.39
C ALA A 216 9.92 -10.43 -3.17
N ASP A 217 10.82 -10.27 -2.19
CA ASP A 217 10.57 -9.53 -0.94
C ASP A 217 10.36 -8.01 -1.13
N LEU A 218 10.11 -7.54 -2.36
CA LEU A 218 9.89 -6.13 -2.67
C LEU A 218 8.52 -5.90 -3.29
N THR A 219 7.96 -4.72 -3.02
CA THR A 219 6.76 -4.26 -3.70
C THR A 219 7.09 -3.88 -5.15
N LEU A 220 6.51 -4.61 -6.10
CA LEU A 220 6.68 -4.43 -7.54
C LEU A 220 5.45 -3.79 -8.17
N ILE A 221 5.56 -2.54 -8.61
CA ILE A 221 4.46 -1.83 -9.25
C ILE A 221 4.65 -1.81 -10.77
N GLY A 222 3.63 -2.29 -11.49
CA GLY A 222 3.70 -2.38 -12.94
C GLY A 222 4.51 -3.58 -13.44
N PHE A 223 4.57 -4.67 -12.66
CA PHE A 223 5.09 -5.99 -13.08
C PHE A 223 3.98 -7.06 -13.07
N ASN A 224 4.20 -8.15 -13.80
CA ASN A 224 3.41 -9.38 -13.74
C ASN A 224 3.90 -10.26 -12.57
N GLU A 225 3.16 -11.34 -12.30
CA GLU A 225 3.59 -12.38 -11.36
C GLU A 225 4.99 -12.93 -11.67
N ALA A 226 5.72 -13.29 -10.62
CA ALA A 226 7.06 -13.83 -10.73
C ALA A 226 7.06 -15.21 -11.42
N GLU A 227 8.03 -15.39 -12.30
CA GLU A 227 8.33 -16.63 -12.99
C GLU A 227 9.67 -17.21 -12.46
N PRO A 228 9.99 -18.50 -12.71
CA PRO A 228 11.21 -19.12 -12.18
C PRO A 228 12.53 -18.42 -12.53
N TRP A 229 12.55 -17.53 -13.52
CA TRP A 229 13.73 -16.79 -13.98
C TRP A 229 13.71 -15.29 -13.63
N GLY A 230 12.57 -14.73 -13.20
CA GLY A 230 12.39 -13.28 -13.05
C GLY A 230 10.93 -12.82 -13.19
N VAL A 231 10.74 -11.50 -13.26
CA VAL A 231 9.43 -10.83 -13.42
C VAL A 231 9.36 -10.05 -14.74
N TRP A 232 8.24 -10.08 -15.44
CA TRP A 232 8.00 -9.24 -16.62
C TRP A 232 7.30 -7.94 -16.24
N SER A 233 7.79 -6.78 -16.66
CA SER A 233 7.02 -5.52 -16.58
C SER A 233 5.68 -5.64 -17.33
N ARG A 234 4.61 -5.06 -16.80
CA ARG A 234 3.28 -4.95 -17.42
C ARG A 234 2.88 -3.53 -17.83
N SER A 235 3.74 -2.55 -17.56
CA SER A 235 3.47 -1.13 -17.82
C SER A 235 4.67 -0.47 -18.51
N GLY A 236 4.44 0.70 -19.14
CA GLY A 236 5.49 1.52 -19.74
C GLY A 236 6.42 2.18 -18.71
N TYR A 237 6.01 2.20 -17.44
CA TYR A 237 6.76 2.80 -16.32
C TYR A 237 6.66 1.91 -15.08
N PRO A 238 7.34 0.75 -15.05
CA PRO A 238 7.36 -0.10 -13.89
C PRO A 238 8.35 0.47 -12.85
N TRP A 239 8.10 0.21 -11.57
CA TRP A 239 8.98 0.66 -10.49
C TRP A 239 8.92 -0.26 -9.28
N VAL A 240 9.95 -0.19 -8.47
CA VAL A 240 10.22 -1.02 -7.30
C VAL A 240 10.30 -0.10 -6.09
N LEU A 241 9.63 -0.48 -5.01
CA LEU A 241 9.73 0.18 -3.71
C LEU A 241 10.65 -0.62 -2.81
N PHE A 242 11.76 -0.03 -2.38
CA PHE A 242 12.71 -0.60 -1.42
C PHE A 242 12.18 -0.50 0.02
N ASP A 243 12.58 -1.47 0.86
CA ASP A 243 12.24 -1.52 2.29
C ASP A 243 13.07 -0.58 3.16
N CYS A 244 14.00 0.17 2.56
CA CYS A 244 14.86 1.12 3.23
C CYS A 244 15.09 2.35 2.35
N ALA A 245 15.43 3.46 2.97
CA ALA A 245 15.78 4.68 2.26
C ALA A 245 17.25 4.66 1.86
N ILE A 246 17.50 4.72 0.56
CA ILE A 246 18.84 4.79 -0.03
C ILE A 246 19.28 6.25 -0.08
N GLU A 247 20.49 6.52 0.42
CA GLU A 247 21.14 7.84 0.39
C GLU A 247 22.67 7.69 0.28
N GLY A 248 23.28 8.65 -0.39
CA GLY A 248 24.72 8.76 -0.59
C GLY A 248 25.21 7.97 -1.80
N GLU A 249 26.52 7.73 -1.83
CA GLU A 249 27.16 6.98 -2.91
C GLU A 249 26.74 5.51 -2.89
N ILE A 250 26.29 5.01 -4.04
CA ILE A 250 25.91 3.62 -4.26
C ILE A 250 26.50 3.07 -5.56
N GLU A 251 26.66 1.75 -5.59
CA GLU A 251 26.80 0.97 -6.81
C GLU A 251 25.55 0.08 -6.97
N LEU A 252 24.79 0.31 -8.03
CA LEU A 252 23.55 -0.37 -8.38
C LEU A 252 23.80 -1.34 -9.53
N SER A 253 23.57 -2.63 -9.31
CA SER A 253 23.62 -3.66 -10.36
C SER A 253 22.21 -4.14 -10.70
N ILE A 254 21.86 -4.19 -11.97
CA ILE A 254 20.53 -4.61 -12.45
C ILE A 254 20.70 -5.68 -13.52
N THR A 255 20.12 -6.86 -13.30
CA THR A 255 20.06 -7.94 -14.29
C THR A 255 18.71 -7.92 -14.99
N VAL A 256 18.70 -7.53 -16.27
CA VAL A 256 17.49 -7.26 -17.05
C VAL A 256 17.60 -7.81 -18.47
N ARG A 257 16.46 -7.99 -19.14
CA ARG A 257 16.34 -8.32 -20.58
C ARG A 257 15.18 -7.55 -21.22
N GLY A 258 15.27 -7.26 -22.50
CA GLY A 258 14.17 -6.74 -23.32
C GLY A 258 13.26 -7.85 -23.86
N TYR A 259 12.01 -7.49 -24.15
CA TYR A 259 11.09 -8.32 -24.92
C TYR A 259 10.83 -7.71 -26.30
N MET A 260 11.05 -8.49 -27.36
CA MET A 260 10.68 -8.14 -28.74
C MET A 260 11.12 -6.73 -29.15
N HIS A 261 10.17 -5.81 -29.39
CA HIS A 261 10.39 -4.43 -29.85
C HIS A 261 11.04 -3.51 -28.82
N ASN A 262 11.31 -4.00 -27.61
CA ASN A 262 12.12 -3.28 -26.63
C ASN A 262 13.59 -3.73 -26.62
N ILE A 263 13.96 -4.79 -27.35
CA ILE A 263 15.37 -5.18 -27.54
C ILE A 263 16.09 -4.09 -28.35
N GLY A 264 17.31 -3.74 -27.93
CA GLY A 264 18.11 -2.66 -28.48
C GLY A 264 17.60 -1.25 -28.15
N LYS A 265 16.55 -1.11 -27.31
CA LYS A 265 16.10 0.21 -26.83
C LYS A 265 16.82 0.60 -25.55
N ARG A 266 17.00 1.91 -25.39
CA ARG A 266 17.44 2.52 -24.15
C ARG A 266 16.31 2.51 -23.13
N LEU A 267 16.65 2.13 -21.92
CA LEU A 267 15.79 2.17 -20.75
C LEU A 267 16.43 3.10 -19.73
N ARG A 268 15.69 4.12 -19.32
CA ARG A 268 16.08 5.03 -18.25
C ARG A 268 15.81 4.35 -16.92
N VAL A 269 16.81 4.26 -16.07
CA VAL A 269 16.74 3.74 -14.70
C VAL A 269 16.93 4.89 -13.73
N GLU A 270 15.98 5.12 -12.84
CA GLU A 270 16.04 6.24 -11.89
C GLU A 270 15.92 5.76 -10.44
N VAL A 271 16.86 6.17 -9.58
CA VAL A 271 16.76 6.04 -8.13
C VAL A 271 16.45 7.42 -7.56
N GLY A 272 15.19 7.63 -7.17
CA GLY A 272 14.69 8.95 -6.82
C GLY A 272 14.76 9.93 -8.00
N SER A 273 15.64 10.93 -7.92
CA SER A 273 15.87 11.93 -8.98
C SER A 273 17.14 11.69 -9.81
N VAL A 274 17.88 10.63 -9.52
CA VAL A 274 19.17 10.34 -10.17
C VAL A 274 18.97 9.23 -11.18
N GLY A 275 19.28 9.50 -12.45
CA GLY A 275 19.06 8.59 -13.56
C GLY A 275 20.35 8.06 -14.19
N ALA A 276 20.26 6.85 -14.73
CA ALA A 276 21.25 6.23 -15.61
C ALA A 276 20.52 5.51 -16.75
N ASP A 277 21.23 5.24 -17.84
CA ASP A 277 20.65 4.57 -19.00
C ASP A 277 21.26 3.19 -19.18
N LEU A 278 20.42 2.22 -19.53
CA LEU A 278 20.86 0.89 -19.94
C LEU A 278 20.26 0.51 -21.29
N LEU A 279 20.89 -0.45 -21.95
CA LEU A 279 20.37 -1.01 -23.19
C LEU A 279 19.76 -2.37 -22.93
N LEU A 280 18.51 -2.55 -23.36
CA LEU A 280 17.82 -3.81 -23.20
C LEU A 280 18.29 -4.84 -24.24
N SER A 281 18.79 -5.98 -23.77
CA SER A 281 19.22 -7.09 -24.63
C SER A 281 18.25 -8.26 -24.65
N GLU A 282 18.31 -9.14 -25.67
CA GLU A 282 17.42 -10.30 -25.77
C GLU A 282 17.61 -11.27 -24.59
N LYS A 283 18.86 -11.43 -24.14
CA LYS A 283 19.25 -12.30 -23.02
C LYS A 283 19.34 -11.48 -21.73
N LEU A 284 19.31 -12.17 -20.59
CA LEU A 284 19.59 -11.52 -19.31
C LEU A 284 21.02 -10.97 -19.31
N GLN A 285 21.14 -9.69 -19.00
CA GLN A 285 22.40 -8.98 -18.89
C GLN A 285 22.42 -8.14 -17.63
N THR A 286 23.56 -8.11 -16.95
CA THR A 286 23.78 -7.29 -15.77
C THR A 286 24.45 -5.99 -16.16
N HIS A 287 23.82 -4.87 -15.78
CA HIS A 287 24.38 -3.53 -15.89
C HIS A 287 24.75 -3.01 -14.51
N VAL A 288 25.81 -2.21 -14.43
CA VAL A 288 26.32 -1.67 -13.15
C VAL A 288 26.47 -0.15 -13.23
N PHE A 289 25.85 0.55 -12.29
CA PHE A 289 25.83 2.00 -12.21
C PHE A 289 26.41 2.49 -10.89
N ARG A 290 27.22 3.53 -10.94
CA ARG A 290 27.60 4.32 -9.77
C ARG A 290 26.82 5.62 -9.77
N MET A 291 26.20 5.93 -8.64
CA MET A 291 25.36 7.12 -8.51
C MET A 291 25.41 7.68 -7.10
N THR A 292 25.30 9.01 -7.00
CA THR A 292 25.24 9.75 -5.75
C THR A 292 23.80 10.15 -5.47
N ILE A 293 23.18 9.55 -4.46
CA ILE A 293 21.80 9.86 -4.10
C ILE A 293 21.79 11.02 -3.09
N GLU A 294 21.43 12.22 -3.55
CA GLU A 294 21.46 13.45 -2.74
C GLU A 294 20.36 13.52 -1.67
N HIS A 295 19.24 12.85 -1.92
CA HIS A 295 18.07 12.87 -1.05
C HIS A 295 17.59 11.44 -0.81
N PRO A 296 17.30 11.05 0.45
CA PRO A 296 16.78 9.72 0.76
C PRO A 296 15.58 9.36 -0.11
N THR A 297 15.66 8.20 -0.76
CA THR A 297 14.60 7.66 -1.61
C THR A 297 14.52 6.16 -1.43
N ASN A 298 13.33 5.60 -1.56
CA ASN A 298 13.09 4.16 -1.58
C ASN A 298 12.49 3.71 -2.91
N VAL A 299 12.60 4.50 -3.98
CA VAL A 299 12.01 4.18 -5.29
C VAL A 299 13.10 3.99 -6.33
N LEU A 300 13.03 2.86 -7.04
CA LEU A 300 13.73 2.60 -8.29
C LEU A 300 12.71 2.47 -9.42
N SER A 301 12.76 3.34 -10.42
CA SER A 301 11.84 3.31 -11.56
C SER A 301 12.54 3.09 -12.88
N PHE A 302 11.79 2.54 -13.83
CA PHE A 302 12.24 2.31 -15.20
C PHE A 302 11.33 3.08 -16.16
N ASP A 303 11.90 3.86 -17.07
CA ASP A 303 11.16 4.66 -18.06
C ASP A 303 11.65 4.38 -19.48
N GLY A 304 10.73 4.44 -20.45
CA GLY A 304 11.00 4.21 -21.88
C GLY A 304 10.52 2.86 -22.42
N LEU A 305 9.71 2.09 -21.67
CA LEU A 305 9.16 0.83 -22.16
C LEU A 305 7.92 1.04 -23.04
N VAL A 306 7.81 0.24 -24.09
CA VAL A 306 6.58 0.13 -24.89
C VAL A 306 5.87 -1.16 -24.51
N GLU A 307 4.64 -1.02 -24.02
CA GLU A 307 3.85 -2.10 -23.39
C GLU A 307 3.51 -3.25 -24.35
N ARG A 308 3.27 -2.97 -25.64
CA ARG A 308 2.75 -3.98 -26.58
C ARG A 308 3.34 -3.92 -27.98
N ALA A 309 3.74 -5.08 -28.50
CA ALA A 309 4.07 -5.28 -29.91
C ALA A 309 2.83 -5.74 -30.69
N VAL A 310 2.64 -5.21 -31.90
CA VAL A 310 1.68 -5.79 -32.85
C VAL A 310 2.19 -7.16 -33.28
N GLY A 311 1.42 -8.23 -33.02
CA GLY A 311 1.76 -9.60 -33.43
C GLY A 311 2.66 -10.38 -32.46
N ALA A 312 2.79 -9.95 -31.20
CA ALA A 312 3.57 -10.66 -30.19
C ALA A 312 3.00 -12.08 -29.90
N PRO A 313 3.87 -13.10 -29.71
CA PRO A 313 3.43 -14.46 -29.34
C PRO A 313 2.82 -14.55 -27.93
N ASP A 314 3.33 -13.77 -26.98
CA ASP A 314 2.79 -13.69 -25.63
C ASP A 314 1.61 -12.70 -25.61
N PRO A 315 0.42 -13.09 -25.11
CA PRO A 315 -0.74 -12.23 -25.09
C PRO A 315 -0.71 -11.14 -24.00
N ARG A 316 0.22 -11.22 -23.04
CA ARG A 316 0.38 -10.24 -21.96
C ARG A 316 1.03 -8.95 -22.47
N ASP A 317 0.74 -7.84 -21.81
CA ASP A 317 1.51 -6.61 -21.99
C ASP A 317 2.86 -6.80 -21.28
N ILE A 318 3.94 -6.98 -22.07
CA ILE A 318 5.28 -7.26 -21.54
C ILE A 318 6.36 -6.41 -22.22
N GLY A 319 7.14 -5.71 -21.39
CA GLY A 319 8.16 -4.75 -21.82
C GLY A 319 9.60 -5.26 -21.66
N MET A 320 10.04 -5.36 -20.41
CA MET A 320 11.34 -5.89 -19.97
C MET A 320 11.14 -7.00 -18.93
N GLY A 321 12.13 -7.87 -18.82
CA GLY A 321 12.22 -8.90 -17.79
C GLY A 321 13.32 -8.56 -16.78
N LEU A 322 12.98 -8.50 -15.50
CA LEU A 322 13.90 -8.19 -14.41
C LEU A 322 14.18 -9.46 -13.59
N SER A 323 15.45 -9.78 -13.38
CA SER A 323 15.88 -11.01 -12.70
C SER A 323 16.60 -10.73 -11.38
N ARG A 324 17.36 -9.63 -11.27
CA ARG A 324 18.08 -9.29 -10.04
C ARG A 324 18.35 -7.80 -9.91
N ILE A 325 18.32 -7.28 -8.68
CA ILE A 325 18.84 -5.96 -8.29
C ILE A 325 19.84 -6.14 -7.14
N GLU A 326 20.97 -5.45 -7.17
CA GLU A 326 21.93 -5.41 -6.07
C GLU A 326 22.38 -3.97 -5.82
N ILE A 327 22.36 -3.54 -4.55
CA ILE A 327 22.82 -2.20 -4.13
C ILE A 327 23.91 -2.39 -3.09
N ARG A 328 25.06 -1.77 -3.32
CA ARG A 328 26.17 -1.79 -2.35
C ARG A 328 26.83 -0.44 -2.23
N ARG A 329 27.51 -0.22 -1.11
CA ARG A 329 28.44 0.91 -1.02
C ARG A 329 29.55 0.70 -2.07
N PRO A 330 29.97 1.76 -2.77
CA PRO A 330 31.09 1.63 -3.68
C PRO A 330 32.31 1.16 -2.89
N VAL A 331 32.95 0.09 -3.35
CA VAL A 331 34.27 -0.27 -2.86
C VAL A 331 35.24 0.81 -3.34
N ALA A 332 36.18 1.23 -2.49
CA ALA A 332 37.20 2.22 -2.82
C ALA A 332 37.75 1.97 -4.24
N PRO A 333 37.89 3.03 -5.06
CA PRO A 333 37.94 2.89 -6.51
C PRO A 333 38.97 1.85 -6.93
N ALA A 334 38.51 0.78 -7.59
CA ALA A 334 39.32 0.21 -8.65
C ALA A 334 39.68 1.38 -9.57
N GLN A 335 40.97 1.61 -9.77
CA GLN A 335 41.54 2.76 -10.50
C GLN A 335 40.57 3.31 -11.53
N GLU A 336 40.18 4.59 -11.40
CA GLU A 336 39.45 5.28 -12.46
C GLU A 336 40.18 5.00 -13.77
N THR A 337 39.49 4.36 -14.71
CA THR A 337 40.13 3.92 -15.94
C THR A 337 40.32 5.18 -16.79
N ASP A 338 41.52 5.75 -16.75
CA ASP A 338 41.90 6.94 -17.55
C ASP A 338 41.82 6.63 -19.05
N SER A 339 42.00 5.36 -19.42
CA SER A 339 41.89 4.87 -20.79
C SER A 339 41.33 3.45 -20.84
N LEU A 340 40.42 3.18 -21.76
CA LEU A 340 39.88 1.85 -22.04
C LEU A 340 40.07 1.55 -23.53
N ASP A 341 40.75 0.45 -23.84
CA ASP A 341 40.93 -0.06 -25.20
C ASP A 341 40.25 -1.42 -25.35
N ILE A 342 39.49 -1.60 -26.42
CA ILE A 342 38.79 -2.82 -26.79
C ILE A 342 39.19 -3.18 -28.23
N ASP A 343 39.82 -4.34 -28.43
CA ASP A 343 40.12 -4.91 -29.76
C ASP A 343 39.10 -5.99 -30.09
N LEU A 344 38.14 -5.68 -30.97
CA LEU A 344 37.05 -6.58 -31.35
C LEU A 344 37.50 -7.81 -32.15
N SER A 345 38.75 -7.85 -32.60
CA SER A 345 39.34 -9.03 -33.25
C SER A 345 39.89 -10.05 -32.26
N GLN A 346 40.20 -9.63 -31.04
CA GLN A 346 40.84 -10.46 -30.01
C GLN A 346 39.95 -10.65 -28.78
N ASP A 347 39.38 -9.54 -28.31
CA ASP A 347 38.63 -9.46 -27.05
C ASP A 347 37.24 -10.07 -27.18
N GLU A 348 36.82 -10.72 -26.11
CA GLU A 348 35.47 -11.23 -25.97
C GLU A 348 34.60 -10.14 -25.34
N VAL A 349 33.81 -9.49 -26.20
CA VAL A 349 32.86 -8.47 -25.77
C VAL A 349 31.43 -8.99 -25.80
N VAL A 350 30.64 -8.58 -24.81
CA VAL A 350 29.18 -8.70 -24.87
C VAL A 350 28.67 -7.62 -25.82
N SER A 351 27.99 -8.02 -26.87
CA SER A 351 27.54 -7.13 -27.93
C SER A 351 26.27 -7.63 -28.58
N GLU A 352 25.36 -6.72 -28.94
CA GLU A 352 24.18 -7.04 -29.75
C GLU A 352 24.34 -6.50 -31.16
N GLY A 353 23.94 -7.32 -32.15
CA GLY A 353 24.02 -6.93 -33.57
C GLY A 353 25.40 -7.10 -34.21
N LEU A 354 26.36 -7.75 -33.52
CA LEU A 354 27.67 -8.14 -34.08
C LEU A 354 27.76 -9.65 -34.35
N TYR A 355 28.30 -10.01 -35.51
CA TYR A 355 28.74 -11.38 -35.81
C TYR A 355 29.94 -11.79 -34.92
N ASP A 356 30.22 -13.10 -34.92
CA ASP A 356 31.38 -13.67 -34.26
C ASP A 356 32.70 -13.02 -34.69
N ARG A 357 33.69 -13.05 -33.80
CA ARG A 357 35.01 -12.44 -34.02
C ARG A 357 35.73 -13.00 -35.26
N GLU A 358 36.38 -12.11 -35.99
CA GLU A 358 37.26 -12.42 -37.12
C GLU A 358 38.60 -11.72 -36.97
N VAL A 359 39.57 -12.11 -37.81
CA VAL A 359 40.94 -11.53 -37.83
C VAL A 359 40.93 -10.01 -38.05
N LEU A 360 39.94 -9.48 -38.76
CA LEU A 360 39.83 -8.05 -39.03
C LEU A 360 39.03 -7.28 -37.97
N GLY A 361 38.27 -7.96 -37.12
CA GLY A 361 37.34 -7.37 -36.15
C GLY A 361 36.00 -8.10 -36.15
N ARG A 362 34.90 -7.36 -35.95
CA ARG A 362 33.53 -7.90 -35.99
C ARG A 362 32.66 -7.13 -36.98
N TRP A 363 31.78 -7.85 -37.65
CA TRP A 363 30.82 -7.26 -38.58
C TRP A 363 29.48 -7.02 -37.93
N THR A 364 28.86 -5.87 -38.19
CA THR A 364 27.47 -5.62 -37.78
C THR A 364 26.49 -6.35 -38.71
N PHE A 365 25.42 -6.91 -38.15
CA PHE A 365 24.32 -7.53 -38.91
C PHE A 365 22.97 -6.85 -38.72
N ALA A 366 22.93 -5.80 -37.90
CA ALA A 366 21.73 -5.07 -37.52
C ALA A 366 21.92 -3.56 -37.79
N PRO A 367 20.82 -2.81 -37.98
CA PRO A 367 20.87 -1.36 -38.21
C PRO A 367 21.25 -0.54 -36.98
N ALA A 368 21.25 -1.18 -35.82
CA ALA A 368 21.77 -0.65 -34.57
C ALA A 368 22.60 -1.74 -33.90
N VAL A 369 23.75 -1.35 -33.34
CA VAL A 369 24.69 -2.23 -32.66
C VAL A 369 25.11 -1.60 -31.36
N SER A 370 25.32 -2.43 -30.34
CA SER A 370 25.81 -2.01 -29.05
C SER A 370 26.92 -2.92 -28.56
N ILE A 371 27.86 -2.33 -27.84
CA ILE A 371 29.00 -3.02 -27.24
C ILE A 371 29.03 -2.63 -25.76
N GLN A 372 29.00 -3.63 -24.90
CA GLN A 372 29.15 -3.46 -23.48
C GLN A 372 30.62 -3.15 -23.15
N LEU A 373 30.83 -2.10 -22.36
CA LEU A 373 32.12 -1.75 -21.80
C LEU A 373 32.41 -2.67 -20.59
N PRO A 374 33.67 -3.08 -20.40
CA PRO A 374 34.06 -3.94 -19.27
C PRO A 374 33.98 -3.21 -17.92
N THR A 375 34.02 -1.89 -17.91
CA THR A 375 33.85 -1.03 -16.72
C THR A 375 32.91 0.13 -17.03
N PRO A 376 31.98 0.48 -16.12
CA PRO A 376 31.15 1.67 -16.25
C PRO A 376 31.99 2.95 -16.23
N LEU A 377 31.62 3.91 -17.06
CA LEU A 377 32.30 5.19 -17.21
C LEU A 377 31.34 6.35 -16.94
N ALA A 378 31.87 7.43 -16.35
CA ALA A 378 31.17 8.70 -16.14
C ALA A 378 32.17 9.87 -16.23
N GLY A 379 31.74 11.00 -16.79
CA GLY A 379 32.57 12.19 -17.01
C GLY A 379 32.76 12.56 -18.48
N ASP A 380 33.88 13.22 -18.78
CA ASP A 380 34.20 13.66 -20.14
C ASP A 380 35.19 12.70 -20.80
N PHE A 381 34.92 12.31 -22.05
CA PHE A 381 35.72 11.32 -22.78
C PHE A 381 35.94 11.70 -24.24
N THR A 382 37.08 11.27 -24.77
CA THR A 382 37.34 11.16 -26.19
C THR A 382 37.22 9.69 -26.59
N LEU A 383 36.30 9.38 -27.51
CA LEU A 383 36.10 8.06 -28.08
C LEU A 383 36.73 8.01 -29.47
N THR A 384 37.68 7.10 -29.68
CA THR A 384 38.20 6.74 -30.99
C THR A 384 37.62 5.40 -31.43
N VAL A 385 36.96 5.36 -32.58
CA VAL A 385 36.45 4.12 -33.18
C VAL A 385 37.18 3.83 -34.48
N GLU A 386 37.74 2.63 -34.57
CA GLU A 386 38.34 2.08 -35.78
C GLU A 386 37.31 1.23 -36.54
N VAL A 387 36.96 1.67 -37.74
CA VAL A 387 36.02 0.99 -38.63
C VAL A 387 36.71 0.50 -39.89
N PHE A 388 36.20 -0.57 -40.50
CA PHE A 388 36.69 -1.10 -41.78
C PHE A 388 35.54 -1.53 -42.70
N HIS A 389 35.75 -1.36 -44.00
CA HIS A 389 34.90 -1.82 -45.12
C HIS A 389 33.42 -1.42 -45.03
N ILE A 390 32.99 -0.44 -45.84
CA ILE A 390 31.65 0.17 -45.67
C ILE A 390 30.90 0.46 -46.98
N GLN A 391 31.01 -0.40 -47.99
CA GLN A 391 30.48 -0.12 -49.34
C GLN A 391 29.01 0.38 -49.36
N HIS A 392 28.14 -0.16 -48.50
CA HIS A 392 26.72 0.23 -48.43
C HIS A 392 26.43 1.42 -47.51
N ASN A 393 27.40 1.79 -46.65
CA ASN A 393 27.29 2.86 -45.66
C ASN A 393 28.10 4.11 -46.02
N HIS A 394 28.76 4.12 -47.18
CA HIS A 394 29.55 5.26 -47.63
C HIS A 394 28.67 6.51 -47.80
N GLY A 395 29.05 7.60 -47.13
CA GLY A 395 28.32 8.86 -47.11
C GLY A 395 27.07 8.84 -46.22
N CYS A 396 26.79 7.75 -45.51
CA CYS A 396 25.69 7.70 -44.54
C CYS A 396 26.11 8.34 -43.21
N GLU A 397 25.16 9.00 -42.56
CA GLU A 397 25.29 9.49 -41.19
C GLU A 397 25.00 8.34 -40.21
N VAL A 398 25.95 8.10 -39.31
CA VAL A 398 25.85 7.10 -38.25
C VAL A 398 25.97 7.79 -36.91
N ASP A 399 25.08 7.43 -36.00
CA ASP A 399 25.07 7.96 -34.65
C ASP A 399 25.86 7.06 -33.72
N ILE A 400 26.93 7.61 -33.16
CA ILE A 400 27.75 6.97 -32.14
C ILE A 400 27.38 7.60 -30.80
N CYS A 401 26.96 6.76 -29.86
CA CYS A 401 26.49 7.23 -28.56
C CYS A 401 27.24 6.54 -27.42
N LEU A 402 27.67 7.34 -26.45
CA LEU A 402 28.25 6.92 -25.19
C LEU A 402 27.25 7.29 -24.08
N GLY A 403 26.46 6.33 -23.63
CA GLY A 403 25.30 6.59 -22.78
C GLY A 403 24.26 7.48 -23.49
N GLU A 404 23.82 8.56 -22.82
CA GLU A 404 22.89 9.55 -23.38
C GLU A 404 23.49 10.42 -24.48
N GLN A 405 24.80 10.65 -24.41
CA GLN A 405 25.47 11.60 -25.30
C GLN A 405 25.61 11.01 -26.70
N ARG A 406 25.29 11.80 -27.72
CA ARG A 406 25.26 11.40 -29.13
C ARG A 406 26.19 12.27 -29.96
N GLN A 407 26.99 11.64 -30.79
CA GLN A 407 27.74 12.27 -31.87
C GLN A 407 27.38 11.61 -33.19
N THR A 408 27.25 12.40 -34.25
CA THR A 408 26.94 11.88 -35.59
C THR A 408 28.18 12.00 -36.46
N VAL A 409 28.54 10.91 -37.14
CA VAL A 409 29.66 10.85 -38.07
C VAL A 409 29.17 10.47 -39.46
N THR A 410 29.74 11.10 -40.48
CA THR A 410 29.56 10.65 -41.86
C THR A 410 30.64 9.64 -42.19
N LEU A 411 30.24 8.44 -42.63
CA LEU A 411 31.17 7.35 -42.86
C LEU A 411 31.86 7.44 -44.24
N GLU A 412 33.17 7.24 -44.28
CA GLU A 412 34.03 7.23 -45.47
C GLU A 412 34.50 5.82 -45.82
N ASP A 413 34.60 5.50 -47.11
CA ASP A 413 34.93 4.13 -47.53
C ASP A 413 36.36 3.72 -47.14
N GLY A 414 36.57 2.44 -46.88
CA GLY A 414 37.85 1.89 -46.43
C GLY A 414 37.98 1.70 -44.92
N ARG A 415 39.21 1.84 -44.40
CA ARG A 415 39.55 1.68 -42.97
C ARG A 415 39.87 3.05 -42.38
N ASN A 416 39.04 3.50 -41.45
CA ASN A 416 39.04 4.87 -40.95
C ASN A 416 38.98 4.91 -39.42
N PHE A 417 39.48 6.00 -38.85
CA PHE A 417 39.43 6.28 -37.42
C PHE A 417 38.56 7.52 -37.18
N TYR A 418 37.58 7.41 -36.31
CA TYR A 418 36.69 8.50 -35.92
C TYR A 418 36.95 8.86 -34.47
N GLU A 419 37.40 10.08 -34.21
CA GLU A 419 37.63 10.62 -32.88
C GLU A 419 36.48 11.57 -32.50
N LEU A 420 35.83 11.29 -31.36
CA LEU A 420 34.58 11.93 -30.94
C LEU A 420 34.65 12.38 -29.49
N GLU A 421 34.23 13.61 -29.25
CA GLU A 421 34.21 14.22 -27.92
C GLU A 421 32.83 14.09 -27.27
N PHE A 422 32.79 13.52 -26.07
CA PHE A 422 31.60 13.39 -25.25
C PHE A 422 31.82 14.10 -23.92
N SER A 423 30.91 15.00 -23.54
CA SER A 423 30.96 15.76 -22.29
C SER A 423 29.73 15.48 -21.44
N GLY A 424 29.89 15.46 -20.12
CA GLY A 424 28.79 15.23 -19.18
C GLY A 424 28.13 13.86 -19.36
N VAL A 425 28.92 12.82 -19.65
CA VAL A 425 28.42 11.45 -19.76
C VAL A 425 28.01 10.98 -18.37
N THR A 426 26.71 10.74 -18.18
CA THR A 426 26.17 10.05 -17.00
C THR A 426 26.68 8.61 -16.97
N THR A 427 26.71 7.98 -15.80
CA THR A 427 27.26 6.62 -15.67
C THR A 427 26.64 5.66 -16.69
N THR A 428 27.48 5.12 -17.58
CA THR A 428 27.09 4.22 -18.67
C THR A 428 28.12 3.10 -18.78
N ASP A 429 27.66 1.92 -19.17
CA ASP A 429 28.50 0.75 -19.41
C ASP A 429 28.39 0.23 -20.84
N TYR A 430 27.93 1.06 -21.78
CA TYR A 430 27.84 0.68 -23.18
C TYR A 430 28.18 1.84 -24.14
N VAL A 431 28.56 1.46 -25.35
CA VAL A 431 28.63 2.33 -26.54
C VAL A 431 27.69 1.75 -27.61
N SER A 432 26.99 2.61 -28.34
CA SER A 432 26.06 2.19 -29.39
C SER A 432 26.27 2.93 -30.70
N PHE A 433 25.99 2.23 -31.80
CA PHE A 433 26.10 2.67 -33.18
C PHE A 433 24.73 2.51 -33.83
N ASN A 434 24.12 3.59 -34.30
CA ASN A 434 22.78 3.57 -34.88
C ASN A 434 22.77 4.19 -36.29
N GLY A 435 21.79 3.80 -37.11
CA GLY A 435 21.68 4.29 -38.49
C GLY A 435 22.56 3.49 -39.47
N LEU A 436 22.90 2.25 -39.12
CA LEU A 436 23.71 1.38 -39.97
C LEU A 436 22.85 0.78 -41.10
N GLY A 437 23.28 0.96 -42.34
CA GLY A 437 22.81 0.19 -43.48
C GLY A 437 23.44 -1.20 -43.50
N PHE A 438 22.74 -2.16 -44.11
CA PHE A 438 23.20 -3.53 -44.27
C PHE A 438 22.86 -4.05 -45.66
N GLY A 439 23.76 -4.83 -46.23
CA GLY A 439 23.64 -5.35 -47.60
C GLY A 439 24.45 -6.62 -47.78
N PRO A 440 24.36 -7.29 -48.95
CA PRO A 440 25.18 -8.45 -49.23
C PRO A 440 26.67 -8.10 -49.09
N SER A 441 27.49 -9.04 -48.60
CA SER A 441 28.92 -8.88 -48.31
C SER A 441 29.77 -8.35 -49.48
N GLY A 442 29.26 -8.40 -50.71
CA GLY A 442 30.00 -8.08 -51.94
C GLY A 442 30.98 -9.17 -52.36
N ASN A 443 31.09 -10.26 -51.60
CA ASN A 443 31.92 -11.43 -51.91
C ASN A 443 31.01 -12.61 -52.28
N GLU A 444 31.16 -13.14 -53.50
CA GLU A 444 30.36 -14.27 -54.00
C GLU A 444 30.46 -15.54 -53.14
N HIS A 445 31.49 -15.64 -52.29
CA HIS A 445 31.72 -16.76 -51.38
C HIS A 445 31.33 -16.49 -49.92
N ASP A 446 30.87 -15.28 -49.59
CA ASP A 446 30.36 -14.94 -48.25
C ASP A 446 28.86 -14.61 -48.31
N PRO A 447 27.98 -15.55 -47.90
CA PRO A 447 26.53 -15.40 -48.03
C PRO A 447 25.91 -14.45 -47.00
N ARG A 448 26.72 -13.85 -46.11
CA ARG A 448 26.22 -12.99 -45.03
C ARG A 448 25.76 -11.62 -45.54
N VAL A 449 24.89 -11.02 -44.74
CA VAL A 449 24.46 -9.62 -44.88
C VAL A 449 25.26 -8.81 -43.88
N LEU A 450 26.13 -7.93 -44.36
CA LEU A 450 27.09 -7.18 -43.57
C LEU A 450 26.74 -5.70 -43.58
N GLY A 451 26.94 -5.03 -42.44
CA GLY A 451 26.86 -3.58 -42.31
C GLY A 451 28.25 -2.95 -42.23
N LEU A 452 28.59 -2.44 -41.04
CA LEU A 452 29.87 -1.81 -40.69
C LEU A 452 30.83 -2.85 -40.09
N GLY A 453 32.10 -2.85 -40.49
CA GLY A 453 33.15 -3.57 -39.77
C GLY A 453 33.71 -2.73 -38.63
N LEU A 454 33.74 -3.27 -37.40
CA LEU A 454 34.30 -2.61 -36.21
C LEU A 454 35.53 -3.38 -35.75
N LYS A 455 36.67 -2.69 -35.64
CA LYS A 455 37.93 -3.30 -35.21
C LYS A 455 38.33 -2.92 -33.79
N GLY A 456 38.28 -1.64 -33.46
CA GLY A 456 38.81 -1.16 -32.19
C GLY A 456 38.00 0.01 -31.64
N ILE A 457 37.85 0.05 -30.32
CA ILE A 457 37.25 1.16 -29.58
C ILE A 457 38.24 1.58 -28.50
N SER A 458 38.61 2.85 -28.49
CA SER A 458 39.49 3.45 -27.49
C SER A 458 38.77 4.62 -26.85
N LEU A 459 38.73 4.66 -25.52
CA LEU A 459 38.12 5.72 -24.72
C LEU A 459 39.21 6.32 -23.85
N GLN A 460 39.40 7.63 -23.93
CA GLN A 460 40.35 8.36 -23.10
C GLN A 460 39.63 9.44 -22.29
N ARG A 461 39.81 9.45 -20.98
CA ARG A 461 39.24 10.46 -20.09
C ARG A 461 39.83 11.82 -20.43
N ARG A 462 38.95 12.82 -20.54
CA ARG A 462 39.35 14.21 -20.72
C ARG A 462 39.46 14.88 -19.37
N GLU A 463 40.55 15.61 -19.17
CA GLU A 463 40.65 16.54 -18.06
C GLU A 463 39.57 17.62 -18.21
N PRO A 464 38.81 17.95 -17.16
CA PRO A 464 37.79 18.97 -17.24
C PRO A 464 38.44 20.28 -17.69
N ASP A 465 37.94 20.83 -18.80
CA ASP A 465 38.44 22.09 -19.34
C ASP A 465 38.31 23.14 -18.23
N GLY A 466 39.40 23.86 -17.92
CA GLY A 466 39.54 24.72 -16.73
C GLY A 466 38.64 25.97 -16.71
N ARG A 467 37.50 25.93 -17.41
CA ARG A 467 36.56 27.02 -17.62
C ARG A 467 35.12 26.58 -17.39
N GLU A 468 34.81 26.05 -16.21
CA GLU A 468 33.51 26.27 -15.56
C GLU A 468 33.51 25.82 -14.08
N ARG A 469 34.31 26.52 -13.26
CA ARG A 469 34.07 26.62 -11.81
C ARG A 469 33.62 28.03 -11.47
N SER A 470 32.44 28.43 -11.94
CA SER A 470 31.80 29.65 -11.43
C SER A 470 30.30 29.71 -11.73
N ALA A 471 29.52 28.77 -11.18
CA ALA A 471 28.07 28.95 -11.05
C ALA A 471 27.44 28.06 -9.98
N MET A 472 28.06 27.84 -8.82
CA MET A 472 27.34 27.29 -7.65
C MET A 472 28.12 27.53 -6.34
N ALA A 473 28.36 28.80 -6.02
CA ALA A 473 28.86 29.20 -4.71
C ALA A 473 28.16 30.51 -4.32
N GLY A 474 26.90 30.41 -3.95
CA GLY A 474 26.10 31.62 -3.74
C GLY A 474 24.68 31.39 -3.28
N LEU A 475 24.44 30.54 -2.28
CA LEU A 475 23.32 30.77 -1.36
C LEU A 475 23.72 30.26 0.03
N LYS A 476 23.99 31.25 0.89
CA LYS A 476 24.32 31.09 2.30
C LYS A 476 23.18 30.38 3.02
N SER A 477 23.59 29.56 3.97
CA SER A 477 22.80 29.10 5.12
C SER A 477 21.85 30.20 5.61
N LEU A 478 20.56 29.99 5.40
CA LEU A 478 19.50 30.67 6.13
C LEU A 478 19.02 29.67 7.18
N ASP A 479 19.39 29.94 8.43
CA ASP A 479 18.77 29.35 9.61
C ASP A 479 17.25 29.48 9.50
N VAL A 480 16.57 28.35 9.36
CA VAL A 480 15.12 28.25 9.61
C VAL A 480 14.87 26.98 10.42
N TRP A 481 15.24 27.02 11.69
CA TRP A 481 14.48 26.29 12.71
C TRP A 481 13.05 26.85 12.70
N SER A 482 12.06 26.08 12.21
CA SER A 482 10.62 26.13 12.57
C SER A 482 9.64 25.57 11.51
N ALA A 483 9.92 24.43 10.87
CA ALA A 483 9.02 23.91 9.82
C ALA A 483 8.45 22.49 10.05
N ALA A 484 8.55 21.91 11.25
CA ALA A 484 7.83 20.68 11.61
C ALA A 484 6.31 20.90 11.89
N GLY A 485 5.78 22.10 11.66
CA GLY A 485 4.39 22.47 11.97
C GLY A 485 3.47 22.76 10.79
N ASN A 486 3.89 22.52 9.53
CA ASN A 486 3.26 23.16 8.36
C ASN A 486 2.83 22.24 7.20
N PHE A 487 2.67 20.92 7.38
CA PHE A 487 2.26 20.02 6.27
C PHE A 487 0.84 20.33 5.72
N PHE A 488 0.00 21.01 6.51
CA PHE A 488 -1.36 21.36 6.11
C PHE A 488 -1.66 22.86 6.13
N LYS A 489 -0.65 23.73 5.99
CA LYS A 489 -0.80 25.17 6.24
C LYS A 489 -1.49 26.00 5.16
N ARG A 490 -2.00 25.40 4.09
CA ARG A 490 -2.88 26.10 3.15
C ARG A 490 -4.03 25.19 2.83
N LEU A 491 -5.20 25.49 3.40
CA LEU A 491 -6.55 25.19 2.88
C LEU A 491 -7.60 25.47 3.97
N ARG A 492 -7.68 26.70 4.49
CA ARG A 492 -8.96 27.18 5.04
C ARG A 492 -9.82 27.64 3.87
N SER A 493 -10.30 26.69 3.09
CA SER A 493 -11.35 26.91 2.12
C SER A 493 -12.62 26.24 2.64
N PRO A 494 -13.76 26.94 2.72
CA PRO A 494 -15.05 26.30 3.02
C PRO A 494 -15.49 25.27 1.96
N ARG A 495 -14.73 25.11 0.87
CA ARG A 495 -14.91 24.03 -0.10
C ARG A 495 -14.32 22.69 0.35
N ASN A 496 -13.37 22.71 1.28
CA ASN A 496 -12.66 21.49 1.65
C ASN A 496 -13.47 20.63 2.61
N ILE A 497 -13.62 19.35 2.25
CA ILE A 497 -14.35 18.36 3.03
C ILE A 497 -13.47 17.12 3.18
N LEU A 498 -13.51 16.53 4.37
CA LEU A 498 -12.72 15.37 4.76
C LEU A 498 -13.69 14.29 5.23
N TYR A 499 -13.75 13.23 4.43
CA TYR A 499 -14.38 11.97 4.75
C TYR A 499 -13.30 11.05 5.31
N THR A 500 -13.62 10.30 6.36
CA THR A 500 -12.71 9.32 6.94
C THR A 500 -13.36 7.95 6.89
N ALA A 501 -12.60 6.92 6.54
CA ALA A 501 -13.01 5.52 6.62
C ALA A 501 -11.92 4.70 7.32
N ILE A 502 -12.30 3.70 8.10
CA ILE A 502 -11.38 2.84 8.84
C ILE A 502 -11.78 1.39 8.60
N PHE A 503 -10.89 0.61 7.97
CA PHE A 503 -11.20 -0.79 7.62
C PHE A 503 -9.93 -1.62 7.36
N ASN A 504 -10.11 -2.94 7.39
CA ASN A 504 -9.16 -3.90 6.85
C ASN A 504 -9.59 -4.25 5.40
N PRO A 505 -8.80 -3.94 4.36
CA PRO A 505 -9.13 -4.29 2.98
C PRO A 505 -9.24 -5.80 2.72
N LYS A 506 -8.55 -6.65 3.51
CA LYS A 506 -8.65 -8.11 3.40
C LYS A 506 -9.93 -8.69 4.05
N ASP A 507 -10.70 -7.88 4.78
CA ASP A 507 -12.03 -8.26 5.25
C ASP A 507 -13.09 -7.83 4.21
N GLY A 508 -13.46 -8.74 3.31
CA GLY A 508 -14.42 -8.48 2.21
C GLY A 508 -15.80 -8.00 2.67
N ARG A 509 -16.14 -8.15 3.96
CA ARG A 509 -17.36 -7.57 4.56
C ARG A 509 -17.29 -6.05 4.63
N LYS A 510 -16.10 -5.44 4.71
CA LYS A 510 -15.94 -3.98 4.83
C LYS A 510 -16.25 -3.23 3.53
N ASN A 511 -16.30 -3.94 2.40
CA ASN A 511 -16.75 -3.43 1.09
C ASN A 511 -16.01 -2.13 0.69
N TRP A 512 -14.69 -2.14 0.85
CA TRP A 512 -13.84 -0.96 0.72
C TRP A 512 -13.76 -0.43 -0.72
N GLU A 513 -13.94 -1.33 -1.69
CA GLU A 513 -14.00 -1.05 -3.12
C GLU A 513 -15.13 -0.04 -3.43
N ASP A 514 -16.32 -0.28 -2.89
CA ASP A 514 -17.48 0.62 -3.06
C ASP A 514 -17.26 1.96 -2.35
N ILE A 515 -16.59 1.97 -1.18
CA ILE A 515 -16.25 3.21 -0.46
C ILE A 515 -15.42 4.13 -1.35
N ILE A 516 -14.37 3.59 -1.99
CA ILE A 516 -13.45 4.34 -2.84
C ILE A 516 -14.12 4.70 -4.17
N THR A 517 -14.67 3.73 -4.89
CA THR A 517 -15.30 3.95 -6.20
C THR A 517 -16.46 4.94 -6.06
N GLY A 518 -17.33 4.77 -5.05
CA GLY A 518 -18.44 5.66 -4.79
C GLY A 518 -17.99 7.10 -4.49
N PHE A 519 -16.90 7.26 -3.74
CA PHE A 519 -16.31 8.57 -3.45
C PHE A 519 -15.76 9.23 -4.72
N VAL A 520 -14.97 8.50 -5.52
CA VAL A 520 -14.38 9.03 -6.75
C VAL A 520 -15.47 9.38 -7.76
N TYR A 521 -16.52 8.57 -7.91
CA TYR A 521 -17.62 8.90 -8.82
C TYR A 521 -18.44 10.11 -8.34
N ALA A 522 -18.62 10.29 -7.03
CA ALA A 522 -19.30 11.48 -6.49
C ALA A 522 -18.48 12.77 -6.63
N PHE A 523 -17.15 12.69 -6.54
CA PHE A 523 -16.26 13.85 -6.44
C PHE A 523 -15.18 13.92 -7.53
N ARG A 524 -15.36 13.21 -8.65
CA ARG A 524 -14.35 13.07 -9.71
C ARG A 524 -13.71 14.39 -10.13
N ASP A 525 -14.48 15.47 -10.21
CA ASP A 525 -13.99 16.79 -10.63
C ASP A 525 -13.75 17.79 -9.48
N ASP A 526 -13.83 17.35 -8.22
CA ASP A 526 -13.78 18.21 -7.04
C ASP A 526 -12.48 18.05 -6.23
N PRO A 527 -11.47 18.92 -6.45
CA PRO A 527 -10.22 18.88 -5.67
C PRO A 527 -10.39 19.30 -4.21
N GLY A 528 -11.58 19.76 -3.80
CA GLY A 528 -11.89 20.08 -2.41
C GLY A 528 -12.36 18.87 -1.60
N ALA A 529 -12.63 17.72 -2.22
CA ALA A 529 -13.04 16.52 -1.50
C ALA A 529 -11.86 15.60 -1.21
N THR A 530 -11.69 15.20 0.05
CA THR A 530 -10.71 14.20 0.46
C THR A 530 -11.38 13.03 1.16
N LEU A 531 -11.00 11.81 0.77
CA LEU A 531 -11.24 10.58 1.51
C LEU A 531 -9.94 10.12 2.14
N LEU A 532 -9.89 10.12 3.48
CA LEU A 532 -8.80 9.58 4.27
C LEU A 532 -9.17 8.17 4.75
N ILE A 533 -8.32 7.20 4.45
CA ILE A 533 -8.56 5.78 4.67
C ILE A 533 -7.52 5.29 5.67
N LYS A 534 -7.94 4.94 6.88
CA LYS A 534 -7.08 4.28 7.85
C LYS A 534 -7.14 2.77 7.64
N ILE A 535 -6.03 2.22 7.14
CA ILE A 535 -5.87 0.77 6.96
C ILE A 535 -5.54 0.14 8.31
N THR A 536 -6.33 -0.87 8.68
CA THR A 536 -6.16 -1.70 9.89
C THR A 536 -5.77 -3.13 9.49
N TYR A 537 -4.60 -3.25 8.86
CA TYR A 537 -3.98 -4.51 8.48
C TYR A 537 -2.49 -4.42 8.83
N HIS A 538 -1.88 -5.56 9.17
CA HIS A 538 -0.51 -5.58 9.69
C HIS A 538 0.52 -5.30 8.60
N ASP A 539 0.29 -5.75 7.36
CA ASP A 539 1.23 -5.59 6.25
C ASP A 539 0.69 -4.68 5.12
N LEU A 540 1.31 -3.51 4.94
CA LEU A 540 0.97 -2.61 3.83
C LEU A 540 1.51 -3.10 2.47
N GLY A 541 2.60 -3.90 2.48
CA GLY A 541 3.23 -4.47 1.30
C GLY A 541 2.23 -5.17 0.40
N GLU A 542 1.43 -6.05 1.00
CA GLU A 542 0.36 -6.82 0.35
C GLU A 542 -0.80 -5.98 -0.23
N LEU A 543 -0.84 -4.68 0.03
CA LEU A 543 -1.93 -3.79 -0.35
C LEU A 543 -1.51 -2.73 -1.39
N TYR A 544 -0.22 -2.53 -1.63
CA TYR A 544 0.24 -1.51 -2.58
C TYR A 544 -0.29 -1.75 -3.99
N GLU A 545 -0.20 -3.00 -4.47
CA GLU A 545 -0.70 -3.34 -5.81
C GLU A 545 -2.19 -3.07 -5.93
N ASP A 546 -2.99 -3.51 -4.95
CA ASP A 546 -4.44 -3.25 -4.91
C ASP A 546 -4.71 -1.75 -4.96
N ILE A 547 -4.11 -0.96 -4.06
CA ILE A 547 -4.30 0.49 -3.96
C ILE A 547 -3.94 1.17 -5.28
N PHE A 548 -2.76 0.91 -5.82
CA PHE A 548 -2.28 1.59 -7.02
C PHE A 548 -3.06 1.17 -8.27
N THR A 549 -3.50 -0.09 -8.36
CA THR A 549 -4.38 -0.56 -9.43
C THR A 549 -5.71 0.20 -9.40
N TYR A 550 -6.33 0.35 -8.23
CA TYR A 550 -7.55 1.16 -8.10
C TYR A 550 -7.33 2.63 -8.50
N LEU A 551 -6.20 3.23 -8.14
CA LEU A 551 -5.89 4.60 -8.53
C LEU A 551 -5.78 4.75 -10.06
N ILE A 552 -5.17 3.78 -10.75
CA ILE A 552 -5.06 3.72 -12.22
C ILE A 552 -6.44 3.53 -12.85
N GLU A 553 -7.21 2.53 -12.42
CA GLU A 553 -8.53 2.20 -12.98
C GLU A 553 -9.53 3.34 -12.82
N LEU A 554 -9.43 4.10 -11.73
CA LEU A 554 -10.32 5.22 -11.45
C LEU A 554 -9.89 6.52 -12.12
N HIS A 555 -8.67 6.63 -12.65
CA HIS A 555 -8.19 7.83 -13.35
C HIS A 555 -9.05 8.13 -14.62
N PRO A 556 -9.30 9.40 -14.98
CA PRO A 556 -8.89 10.64 -14.31
C PRO A 556 -9.84 11.09 -13.19
N PHE A 557 -9.28 11.52 -12.07
CA PHE A 557 -10.00 12.17 -10.97
C PHE A 557 -9.17 13.31 -10.35
N LYS A 558 -9.86 14.29 -9.76
CA LYS A 558 -9.30 15.48 -9.11
C LYS A 558 -9.50 15.49 -7.59
N CYS A 559 -10.47 14.72 -7.08
CA CYS A 559 -10.60 14.49 -5.64
C CYS A 559 -9.35 13.82 -5.08
N ARG A 560 -9.15 13.89 -3.76
CA ARG A 560 -7.94 13.39 -3.11
C ARG A 560 -8.24 12.11 -2.32
N LEU A 561 -7.52 11.04 -2.63
CA LEU A 561 -7.48 9.81 -1.84
C LEU A 561 -6.19 9.80 -1.00
N ILE A 562 -6.32 9.55 0.29
CA ILE A 562 -5.20 9.44 1.23
C ILE A 562 -5.35 8.13 2.00
N PHE A 563 -4.40 7.22 1.87
CA PHE A 563 -4.33 6.01 2.69
C PHE A 563 -3.30 6.23 3.79
N ILE A 564 -3.63 5.83 5.02
CA ILE A 564 -2.73 5.90 6.16
C ILE A 564 -2.59 4.51 6.81
N HIS A 565 -1.36 4.13 7.15
CA HIS A 565 -1.02 2.82 7.71
C HIS A 565 -0.03 2.96 8.88
N GLY A 566 -0.07 2.01 9.82
CA GLY A 566 0.71 2.06 11.07
C GLY A 566 -0.13 2.37 12.31
N TYR A 567 0.41 2.08 13.49
CA TYR A 567 -0.27 2.35 14.76
C TYR A 567 -0.42 3.86 14.97
N LEU A 568 -1.62 4.31 15.38
CA LEU A 568 -1.86 5.69 15.79
C LEU A 568 -1.96 5.75 17.31
N SER A 569 -1.22 6.67 17.93
CA SER A 569 -1.40 6.95 19.36
C SER A 569 -2.82 7.47 19.64
N GLY A 570 -3.27 7.43 20.90
CA GLY A 570 -4.57 7.98 21.29
C GLY A 570 -4.75 9.43 20.84
N GLU A 571 -3.74 10.27 21.03
CA GLU A 571 -3.75 11.68 20.59
C GLU A 571 -3.89 11.82 19.07
N GLN A 572 -3.23 10.96 18.28
CA GLN A 572 -3.31 10.98 16.82
C GLN A 572 -4.65 10.47 16.31
N TYR A 573 -5.21 9.45 16.97
CA TYR A 573 -6.56 8.98 16.68
C TYR A 573 -7.60 10.07 16.96
N GLU A 574 -7.45 10.79 18.07
CA GLU A 574 -8.28 11.97 18.39
C GLU A 574 -8.19 13.06 17.32
N GLN A 575 -7.03 13.25 16.68
CA GLN A 575 -6.93 14.16 15.53
C GLN A 575 -7.89 13.74 14.40
N LEU A 576 -8.07 12.44 14.12
CA LEU A 576 -9.04 12.00 13.11
C LEU A 576 -10.46 12.42 13.49
N LEU A 577 -10.84 12.26 14.76
CA LEU A 577 -12.16 12.63 15.28
C LEU A 577 -12.41 14.14 15.18
N LEU A 578 -11.40 14.95 15.52
CA LEU A 578 -11.47 16.41 15.49
C LEU A 578 -11.51 16.98 14.07
N HIS A 579 -10.77 16.37 13.14
CA HIS A 579 -10.58 16.90 11.79
C HIS A 579 -11.64 16.45 10.78
N SER A 580 -12.26 15.28 11.01
CA SER A 580 -13.21 14.69 10.08
C SER A 580 -14.56 15.43 10.06
N HIS A 581 -15.09 15.57 8.85
CA HIS A 581 -16.42 16.13 8.62
C HIS A 581 -17.49 15.04 8.61
N PHE A 582 -17.16 13.89 8.02
CA PHE A 582 -18.00 12.70 7.99
C PHE A 582 -17.16 11.44 8.22
N ILE A 583 -17.73 10.47 8.91
CA ILE A 583 -17.24 9.09 8.95
C ILE A 583 -18.00 8.28 7.89
N VAL A 584 -17.29 7.43 7.16
CA VAL A 584 -17.87 6.59 6.12
C VAL A 584 -17.77 5.13 6.53
N ASN A 585 -18.86 4.41 6.36
CA ASN A 585 -18.92 2.96 6.45
C ASN A 585 -19.80 2.41 5.32
N ALA A 586 -19.39 1.31 4.68
CA ALA A 586 -20.21 0.58 3.72
C ALA A 586 -20.16 -0.93 4.01
N SER A 587 -20.00 -1.31 5.28
CA SER A 587 -19.90 -2.71 5.65
C SER A 587 -21.17 -3.47 5.31
N ARG A 588 -21.01 -4.70 4.81
CA ARG A 588 -22.10 -5.67 4.56
C ARG A 588 -22.79 -6.16 5.83
N GLY A 589 -22.22 -5.85 6.98
CA GLY A 589 -22.77 -6.10 8.30
C GLY A 589 -21.73 -5.80 9.37
N GLU A 590 -22.15 -5.40 10.55
CA GLU A 590 -21.29 -5.19 11.73
C GLU A 590 -22.03 -5.67 12.98
N GLY A 591 -21.40 -6.55 13.77
CA GLY A 591 -21.94 -6.92 15.08
C GLY A 591 -21.77 -5.80 16.10
N GLN A 592 -20.73 -4.98 15.88
CA GLN A 592 -20.51 -3.66 16.46
C GLN A 592 -19.47 -2.92 15.62
N CYS A 593 -19.68 -1.64 15.30
CA CYS A 593 -18.71 -0.84 14.55
C CYS A 593 -18.07 0.21 15.45
N LEU A 594 -16.97 -0.15 16.13
CA LEU A 594 -16.27 0.77 17.04
C LEU A 594 -15.90 2.10 16.36
N PRO A 595 -15.26 2.13 15.17
CA PRO A 595 -14.93 3.40 14.52
C PRO A 595 -16.16 4.30 14.30
N LEU A 596 -17.29 3.72 13.84
CA LEU A 596 -18.51 4.48 13.61
C LEU A 596 -19.07 5.06 14.93
N MET A 597 -19.08 4.27 16.00
CA MET A 597 -19.53 4.70 17.32
C MET A 597 -18.64 5.81 17.90
N GLU A 598 -17.31 5.71 17.77
CA GLU A 598 -16.34 6.67 18.29
C GLU A 598 -16.46 8.04 17.60
N PHE A 599 -16.56 8.03 16.27
CA PHE A 599 -16.77 9.24 15.47
C PHE A 599 -18.12 9.90 15.76
N MET A 600 -19.19 9.13 15.81
CA MET A 600 -20.52 9.67 16.13
C MET A 600 -20.63 10.15 17.58
N SER A 601 -19.98 9.48 18.54
CA SER A 601 -19.90 9.92 19.94
C SER A 601 -19.14 11.24 20.10
N SER A 602 -18.26 11.53 19.14
CA SER A 602 -17.54 12.80 19.00
C SER A 602 -18.34 13.86 18.23
N GLY A 603 -19.54 13.54 17.72
CA GLY A 603 -20.36 14.46 16.94
C GLY A 603 -19.93 14.58 15.47
N VAL A 604 -19.38 13.51 14.88
CA VAL A 604 -19.16 13.39 13.44
C VAL A 604 -20.35 12.64 12.82
N PRO A 605 -21.16 13.27 11.95
CA PRO A 605 -22.23 12.57 11.23
C PRO A 605 -21.69 11.50 10.29
N ALA A 606 -22.52 10.51 9.95
CA ALA A 606 -22.10 9.36 9.14
C ALA A 606 -22.60 9.41 7.69
N VAL A 607 -21.86 8.75 6.80
CA VAL A 607 -22.35 8.18 5.54
C VAL A 607 -22.26 6.67 5.72
N ALA A 608 -23.38 6.02 6.03
CA ALA A 608 -23.39 4.63 6.47
C ALA A 608 -24.73 3.94 6.21
N PRO A 609 -24.74 2.60 6.09
CA PRO A 609 -25.98 1.84 6.12
C PRO A 609 -26.55 1.77 7.54
N ASP A 610 -27.87 1.55 7.63
CA ASP A 610 -28.62 1.32 8.85
C ASP A 610 -28.92 -0.18 9.08
N ASN A 611 -28.02 -1.03 8.60
CA ASN A 611 -28.21 -2.48 8.65
C ASN A 611 -27.55 -3.09 9.90
N THR A 612 -27.94 -4.33 10.25
CA THR A 612 -27.36 -5.09 11.37
C THR A 612 -27.29 -4.28 12.67
N ALA A 613 -26.17 -4.27 13.42
CA ALA A 613 -26.06 -3.47 14.65
C ALA A 613 -26.13 -1.95 14.41
N MET A 614 -25.75 -1.49 13.21
CA MET A 614 -25.71 -0.06 12.89
C MET A 614 -27.12 0.56 12.88
N GLY A 615 -28.15 -0.21 12.54
CA GLY A 615 -29.55 0.23 12.52
C GLY A 615 -30.11 0.69 13.87
N GLU A 616 -29.44 0.36 14.98
CA GLU A 616 -29.86 0.82 16.31
C GLU A 616 -29.52 2.29 16.59
N TYR A 617 -28.52 2.84 15.89
CA TYR A 617 -28.04 4.20 16.13
C TYR A 617 -27.89 5.06 14.88
N ILE A 618 -27.90 4.49 13.69
CA ILE A 618 -27.91 5.21 12.40
C ILE A 618 -29.34 5.50 11.96
N ASN A 619 -29.63 6.75 11.59
CA ASN A 619 -30.88 7.15 10.95
C ASN A 619 -30.72 8.48 10.19
N GLU A 620 -31.74 8.89 9.43
CA GLU A 620 -31.71 10.10 8.59
C GLU A 620 -31.44 11.42 9.36
N SER A 621 -31.64 11.44 10.68
CA SER A 621 -31.35 12.63 11.49
C SER A 621 -29.86 12.82 11.75
N ASN A 622 -29.05 11.76 11.71
CA ASN A 622 -27.63 11.79 12.08
C ASN A 622 -26.68 11.25 10.99
N ALA A 623 -27.23 10.67 9.92
CA ALA A 623 -26.46 10.08 8.84
C ALA A 623 -27.11 10.32 7.47
N PHE A 624 -26.32 10.18 6.41
CA PHE A 624 -26.81 9.96 5.05
C PHE A 624 -26.85 8.45 4.82
N ILE A 625 -28.06 7.93 4.66
CA ILE A 625 -28.30 6.48 4.62
C ILE A 625 -27.83 5.91 3.30
N VAL A 626 -26.92 4.94 3.40
CA VAL A 626 -26.53 4.06 2.30
C VAL A 626 -27.46 2.85 2.34
N LYS A 627 -28.25 2.65 1.29
CA LYS A 627 -29.22 1.56 1.24
C LYS A 627 -28.48 0.22 1.14
N SER A 628 -29.09 -0.82 1.69
CA SER A 628 -28.63 -2.19 1.51
C SER A 628 -29.80 -3.16 1.37
N SER A 629 -29.53 -4.34 0.82
CA SER A 629 -30.50 -5.43 0.70
C SER A 629 -29.89 -6.75 1.20
N PRO A 630 -30.68 -7.66 1.79
CA PRO A 630 -30.19 -8.99 2.14
C PRO A 630 -29.57 -9.70 0.93
N ASP A 631 -28.44 -10.38 1.15
CA ASP A 631 -27.75 -11.19 0.15
C ASP A 631 -27.21 -12.47 0.80
N ILE A 632 -27.16 -13.56 0.05
CA ILE A 632 -26.82 -14.88 0.58
C ILE A 632 -25.29 -14.98 0.73
N THR A 633 -24.83 -15.57 1.84
CA THR A 633 -23.41 -15.81 2.11
C THR A 633 -23.20 -17.04 3.02
N PHE A 634 -21.95 -17.33 3.34
CA PHE A 634 -21.52 -18.39 4.25
C PHE A 634 -21.13 -17.81 5.62
N TRP A 635 -21.09 -18.66 6.66
CA TRP A 635 -20.54 -18.23 7.94
C TRP A 635 -19.03 -18.03 7.82
N PRO A 636 -18.46 -16.92 8.34
CA PRO A 636 -17.10 -16.49 8.00
C PRO A 636 -15.99 -17.48 8.41
N HIS A 637 -16.26 -18.37 9.36
CA HIS A 637 -15.32 -19.38 9.85
C HIS A 637 -15.64 -20.80 9.35
N ASP A 638 -16.63 -20.97 8.46
CA ASP A 638 -16.90 -22.25 7.80
C ASP A 638 -15.97 -22.42 6.58
N PRO A 639 -14.98 -23.33 6.63
CA PRO A 639 -14.01 -23.51 5.53
C PRO A 639 -14.65 -24.09 4.26
N ARG A 640 -15.86 -24.66 4.37
CA ARG A 640 -16.59 -25.23 3.23
C ARG A 640 -17.29 -24.13 2.40
N GLN A 641 -17.44 -22.93 2.97
CA GLN A 641 -18.13 -21.79 2.38
C GLN A 641 -19.55 -22.12 1.88
N VAL A 642 -20.30 -22.94 2.65
CA VAL A 642 -21.68 -23.28 2.28
C VAL A 642 -22.59 -22.08 2.54
N LEU A 643 -23.37 -21.70 1.52
CA LEU A 643 -24.29 -20.57 1.55
C LEU A 643 -25.50 -20.83 2.49
N ARG A 644 -25.34 -20.53 3.79
CA ARG A 644 -26.29 -20.85 4.88
C ARG A 644 -26.85 -19.65 5.61
N THR A 645 -26.29 -18.47 5.37
CA THR A 645 -26.66 -17.26 6.11
C THR A 645 -26.79 -16.08 5.15
N MET A 646 -27.15 -14.92 5.68
CA MET A 646 -27.24 -13.69 4.91
C MET A 646 -26.44 -12.58 5.57
N TRP A 647 -25.85 -11.76 4.73
CA TRP A 647 -25.36 -10.42 5.06
C TRP A 647 -26.12 -9.40 4.21
N GLN A 648 -25.64 -8.17 4.12
CA GLN A 648 -26.30 -7.08 3.41
C GLN A 648 -25.42 -6.62 2.25
N ARG A 649 -25.95 -6.69 1.03
CA ARG A 649 -25.32 -6.08 -0.13
C ARG A 649 -25.62 -4.59 -0.16
N ILE A 650 -24.57 -3.78 -0.27
CA ILE A 650 -24.69 -2.32 -0.38
C ILE A 650 -25.21 -1.91 -1.76
N ASP A 651 -26.09 -0.91 -1.78
CA ASP A 651 -26.51 -0.23 -3.00
C ASP A 651 -25.53 0.90 -3.33
N TRP A 652 -24.63 0.63 -4.27
CA TRP A 652 -23.58 1.56 -4.70
C TRP A 652 -24.12 2.94 -5.12
N GLY A 653 -25.27 2.99 -5.81
CA GLY A 653 -25.88 4.26 -6.26
C GLY A 653 -26.30 5.17 -5.10
N SER A 654 -26.83 4.59 -4.02
CA SER A 654 -27.16 5.32 -2.81
C SER A 654 -25.92 5.83 -2.08
N LEU A 655 -24.79 5.10 -2.11
CA LEU A 655 -23.52 5.56 -1.54
C LEU A 655 -22.99 6.81 -2.27
N VAL A 656 -22.99 6.79 -3.60
CA VAL A 656 -22.63 7.95 -4.45
C VAL A 656 -23.53 9.16 -4.16
N THR A 657 -24.83 8.90 -4.00
CA THR A 657 -25.82 9.93 -3.67
C THR A 657 -25.57 10.51 -2.27
N ALA A 658 -25.32 9.65 -1.27
CA ALA A 658 -25.05 10.05 0.10
C ALA A 658 -23.77 10.91 0.22
N TYR A 659 -22.73 10.60 -0.55
CA TYR A 659 -21.56 11.46 -0.69
C TYR A 659 -21.93 12.84 -1.23
N SER A 660 -22.64 12.91 -2.35
CA SER A 660 -23.02 14.17 -3.00
C SER A 660 -23.92 15.04 -2.09
N GLU A 661 -24.87 14.42 -1.41
CA GLU A 661 -25.79 15.11 -0.49
C GLU A 661 -25.09 15.58 0.78
N SER A 662 -24.20 14.78 1.36
CA SER A 662 -23.43 15.14 2.55
C SER A 662 -22.53 16.35 2.29
N ALA A 663 -21.86 16.40 1.14
CA ALA A 663 -21.07 17.55 0.74
C ALA A 663 -21.94 18.80 0.56
N THR A 664 -23.11 18.66 -0.06
CA THR A 664 -24.06 19.76 -0.24
C THR A 664 -24.53 20.32 1.12
N VAL A 665 -24.85 19.44 2.07
CA VAL A 665 -25.28 19.83 3.41
C VAL A 665 -24.16 20.53 4.17
N TYR A 666 -22.93 20.01 4.13
CA TYR A 666 -21.82 20.64 4.83
C TYR A 666 -21.47 22.02 4.26
N ARG A 667 -21.40 22.13 2.92
CA ARG A 667 -20.99 23.37 2.24
C ARG A 667 -22.05 24.47 2.28
N SER A 668 -23.34 24.09 2.21
CA SER A 668 -24.42 25.07 2.00
C SER A 668 -25.48 25.10 3.11
N LYS A 669 -25.57 24.08 3.98
CA LYS A 669 -26.64 23.93 5.00
C LYS A 669 -26.06 23.70 6.39
N ARG A 670 -25.23 24.63 6.87
CA ARG A 670 -24.55 24.56 8.18
C ARG A 670 -25.47 24.24 9.37
N GLY A 671 -26.69 24.79 9.39
CA GLY A 671 -27.67 24.49 10.44
C GLY A 671 -28.09 23.03 10.45
N LYS A 672 -28.32 22.43 9.27
CA LYS A 672 -28.62 20.99 9.14
C LYS A 672 -27.42 20.15 9.58
N TYR A 673 -26.21 20.49 9.15
CA TYR A 673 -25.00 19.75 9.59
C TYR A 673 -24.84 19.75 11.12
N ARG A 674 -25.04 20.91 11.77
CA ARG A 674 -25.00 21.01 13.23
C ARG A 674 -26.08 20.17 13.90
N ALA A 675 -27.30 20.18 13.38
CA ALA A 675 -28.38 19.34 13.88
C ALA A 675 -28.03 17.85 13.76
N MET A 676 -27.44 17.43 12.63
CA MET A 676 -26.98 16.05 12.45
C MET A 676 -25.86 15.66 13.41
N SER A 677 -24.92 16.57 13.68
CA SER A 677 -23.86 16.37 14.65
C SER A 677 -24.41 16.15 16.06
N ASN A 678 -25.39 16.95 16.49
CA ASN A 678 -26.07 16.76 17.78
C ASN A 678 -26.85 15.44 17.83
N ALA A 679 -27.59 15.12 16.77
CA ALA A 679 -28.36 13.88 16.68
C ALA A 679 -27.46 12.63 16.72
N ALA A 680 -26.24 12.71 16.18
CA ALA A 680 -25.25 11.63 16.29
C ALA A 680 -24.84 11.41 17.76
N VAL A 681 -24.55 12.49 18.50
CA VAL A 681 -24.19 12.43 19.93
C VAL A 681 -25.34 11.86 20.76
N GLU A 682 -26.57 12.34 20.55
CA GLU A 682 -27.75 11.89 21.30
C GLU A 682 -28.11 10.43 21.00
N SER A 683 -27.94 10.00 19.75
CA SER A 683 -28.11 8.60 19.36
C SER A 683 -27.10 7.70 20.08
N GLN A 684 -25.82 8.07 20.06
CA GLN A 684 -24.77 7.31 20.74
C GLN A 684 -24.93 7.33 22.27
N GLN A 685 -25.42 8.42 22.87
CA GLN A 685 -25.72 8.45 24.30
C GLN A 685 -26.76 7.39 24.69
N ARG A 686 -27.81 7.25 23.89
CA ARG A 686 -28.85 6.23 24.12
C ARG A 686 -28.36 4.81 23.86
N TYR A 687 -27.45 4.65 22.90
CA TYR A 687 -26.94 3.35 22.49
C TYR A 687 -25.79 2.85 23.38
N CYS A 688 -24.72 3.62 23.54
CA CYS A 688 -23.43 3.15 24.08
C CYS A 688 -22.87 4.03 25.23
N SER A 689 -23.74 4.67 26.02
CA SER A 689 -23.32 5.30 27.28
C SER A 689 -23.03 4.28 28.39
N MET A 690 -22.17 4.67 29.32
CA MET A 690 -21.89 3.92 30.54
C MET A 690 -23.17 3.70 31.37
N GLU A 691 -24.09 4.67 31.40
CA GLU A 691 -25.38 4.54 32.08
C GLU A 691 -26.26 3.44 31.48
N ASN A 692 -26.39 3.39 30.14
CA ASN A 692 -27.12 2.32 29.47
C ASN A 692 -26.46 0.96 29.72
N ALA A 693 -25.12 0.88 29.57
CA ALA A 693 -24.39 -0.36 29.80
C ALA A 693 -24.52 -0.87 31.24
N ARG A 694 -24.44 0.02 32.24
CA ARG A 694 -24.68 -0.28 33.66
C ARG A 694 -26.06 -0.86 33.90
N THR A 695 -27.08 -0.28 33.27
CA THR A 695 -28.46 -0.73 33.42
C THR A 695 -28.65 -2.15 32.88
N ARG A 696 -28.11 -2.43 31.70
CA ARG A 696 -28.23 -3.75 31.07
C ARG A 696 -27.34 -4.80 31.73
N PHE A 697 -26.13 -4.43 32.16
CA PHE A 697 -25.25 -5.35 32.87
C PHE A 697 -25.81 -5.76 34.24
N ARG A 698 -26.50 -4.85 34.95
CA ARG A 698 -27.23 -5.21 36.16
C ARG A 698 -28.30 -6.28 35.91
N ALA A 699 -29.04 -6.19 34.80
CA ALA A 699 -30.02 -7.22 34.43
C ALA A 699 -29.37 -8.61 34.20
N VAL A 700 -28.14 -8.65 33.67
CA VAL A 700 -27.37 -9.90 33.55
C VAL A 700 -27.09 -10.49 34.93
N LEU A 701 -26.63 -9.67 35.89
CA LEU A 701 -26.33 -10.12 37.26
C LEU A 701 -27.59 -10.56 38.02
N ASP A 702 -28.67 -9.79 37.95
CA ASP A 702 -29.95 -10.12 38.58
C ASP A 702 -30.48 -11.48 38.06
N GLY A 703 -30.28 -11.77 36.78
CA GLY A 703 -30.62 -13.07 36.19
C GLY A 703 -29.79 -14.24 36.74
N LEU A 704 -28.52 -14.02 37.05
CA LEU A 704 -27.65 -15.05 37.65
C LEU A 704 -28.04 -15.34 39.10
N GLU A 705 -28.43 -14.33 39.86
CA GLU A 705 -28.86 -14.50 41.25
C GLU A 705 -30.17 -15.31 41.36
N GLN A 706 -31.08 -15.14 40.40
CA GLN A 706 -32.33 -15.91 40.33
C GLN A 706 -32.10 -17.39 39.98
N GLU A 707 -31.12 -17.68 39.13
CA GLU A 707 -30.75 -19.05 38.74
C GLU A 707 -30.01 -19.80 39.87
N GLY A 708 -29.22 -19.09 40.68
CA GLY A 708 -28.48 -19.66 41.82
C GLY A 708 -29.28 -19.84 43.11
N GLY A 709 -30.55 -19.41 43.15
CA GLY A 709 -31.44 -19.48 44.32
C GLY A 709 -32.31 -20.74 44.43
N HIS A 710 -32.07 -21.76 43.62
CA HIS A 710 -32.83 -23.01 43.58
C HIS A 710 -32.04 -24.26 43.97
#